data_AF-A0A1F7FDV5-F1
#
_entry.id   AF-A0A1F7FDV5-F1
#
_cell.length_a   1.000
_cell.length_b   1.000
_cell.length_c   1.000
_cell.angle_alpha   90.00
_cell.angle_beta   90.00
_cell.angle_gamma   90.00
#
_symmetry.space_group_name_H-M   'P 1'
#
loop_
_entity.id
_entity.type
_entity.pdbx_description
1 polymer ?
#
loop_
_entity_poly.entity_id
_entity_poly.type
_entity_poly.pdbx_seq_one_letter_code
_entity_poly.pdbx_strand_id
1 'polypeptide(L)'
;MKQFLAYERNFLIKKNLESSVFEGQTTEETMRSFRRGNTTLGVVVAILAILGILGFSLNRSLGEKLNTVHSHTLSCLLDLAAVEISEVVFHSLERKGITTSDSLFLQILGAKPNDFPLSLPTSWIPKTFSFSPKKEYSNFSYRIHLDCIDAEPILASGSWNDPQEKLFKIRLNAELSLGESRFKKMTKKYTLTRYAKCQNLKLPVISKFTLFVKDPEETSEKKQGYNCLRNSITGKPLPAARGEPDSPLILFNSSSLKEDNLRKTGHVFLGGNRNIELHLTAGGDSYFGEYFQFFNMGKPESKPPVLTLSPLPQTSAFSSGIDFSDESGIKHTFIPIIRGVFGGFYLQDEKSPPGDMDSRGALGAYFSSSASRPKSSSFLHLYGNLDRPSPTVVIGRVKRVYSFFTRMFLKSGQENVKFGPWLCAPAKNSGGFWETLSNPQGFVHGEKFYELDPPITHREIFSSQTAYESMASRLIMEDYNYAFDWLIDSTGRTPPPEVFREHGGGEYIQTGKAVEFHLSNRTESCVIDVTSINTRDLIENRISYVVENQAELESIFIKQPGILSLRGKTVFVRTGPVELPRGISYDSSGILVVNGDIKIVGGITCQSSKEHILTIVSRSGNLELTGTNEEIRAYLVALDGSIKCTSKARVKIHGGVAVKNLIPSDIPGGGTITFDENFDPTSSNGACHYSIQIADFNETWNVVMQ
;
A
#
# COMPACT_ATOMS: atom_id res chain seq x y z
N MET A 1 -50.24 -19.29 44.29
CA MET A 1 -51.51 -19.61 43.60
C MET A 1 -51.84 -21.09 43.77
N LYS A 2 -52.02 -21.51 45.02
CA LYS A 2 -52.08 -22.90 45.50
C LYS A 2 -53.29 -23.10 46.44
N GLN A 3 -54.38 -22.37 46.18
CA GLN A 3 -55.53 -22.29 47.09
C GLN A 3 -56.88 -22.05 46.37
N PHE A 4 -57.05 -22.56 45.14
CA PHE A 4 -58.34 -22.41 44.43
C PHE A 4 -58.79 -23.66 43.64
N LEU A 5 -58.22 -24.84 43.92
CA LEU A 5 -58.61 -26.09 43.27
C LEU A 5 -58.83 -27.20 44.31
N ALA A 6 -59.87 -27.02 45.13
CA ALA A 6 -60.37 -28.05 46.04
C ALA A 6 -61.88 -27.87 46.26
N TYR A 7 -62.68 -27.88 45.19
CA TYR A 7 -64.14 -28.02 45.31
C TYR A 7 -64.80 -28.47 44.00
N GLU A 8 -64.40 -29.62 43.45
CA GLU A 8 -65.25 -30.33 42.47
C GLU A 8 -64.70 -31.74 42.19
N ARG A 9 -64.99 -32.68 43.10
CA ARG A 9 -65.02 -34.12 42.80
C ARG A 9 -65.55 -34.86 44.02
N ASN A 10 -66.82 -35.25 43.94
CA ASN A 10 -67.36 -36.53 44.41
C ASN A 10 -68.87 -36.39 44.59
N PHE A 11 -69.65 -36.75 43.56
CA PHE A 11 -71.00 -37.23 43.79
C PHE A 11 -71.50 -38.08 42.62
N LEU A 12 -71.36 -39.41 42.74
CA LEU A 12 -72.33 -40.34 42.18
C LEU A 12 -72.18 -41.75 42.79
N ILE A 13 -73.34 -42.27 43.23
CA ILE A 13 -73.73 -43.66 43.51
C ILE A 13 -73.40 -44.20 44.92
N LYS A 14 -74.41 -44.37 45.81
CA LYS A 14 -75.23 -45.62 45.97
C LYS A 14 -76.26 -45.54 47.14
N LYS A 15 -77.55 -45.64 46.79
CA LYS A 15 -78.65 -46.50 47.30
C LYS A 15 -78.90 -46.74 48.83
N ASN A 16 -80.17 -46.45 49.22
CA ASN A 16 -81.19 -47.27 49.94
C ASN A 16 -81.55 -47.08 51.45
N LEU A 17 -82.91 -47.00 51.66
CA LEU A 17 -83.78 -47.37 52.82
C LEU A 17 -83.69 -46.44 54.07
N GLU A 18 -84.73 -45.99 54.78
CA GLU A 18 -86.16 -46.36 55.04
C GLU A 18 -86.87 -45.12 55.67
N SER A 19 -88.10 -44.74 55.28
CA SER A 19 -89.42 -45.00 55.91
C SER A 19 -89.88 -44.09 57.08
N SER A 20 -91.07 -43.49 56.90
CA SER A 20 -92.14 -43.07 57.87
C SER A 20 -92.94 -41.92 57.22
N VAL A 21 -94.09 -42.18 56.59
CA VAL A 21 -95.45 -42.32 57.15
C VAL A 21 -95.92 -41.08 57.93
N PHE A 22 -96.77 -40.26 57.30
CA PHE A 22 -98.00 -39.73 57.90
C PHE A 22 -98.99 -39.28 56.81
N GLU A 23 -100.18 -39.89 56.80
CA GLU A 23 -101.43 -39.47 56.15
C GLU A 23 -101.92 -38.13 56.77
N GLY A 24 -102.77 -37.28 56.20
CA GLY A 24 -103.61 -37.29 55.01
C GLY A 24 -104.49 -36.01 55.02
N GLN A 25 -105.23 -35.80 53.92
CA GLN A 25 -106.32 -34.82 53.69
C GLN A 25 -105.93 -33.32 53.68
N THR A 26 -106.04 -32.57 52.59
CA THR A 26 -107.29 -32.27 51.85
C THR A 26 -106.96 -31.77 50.43
N THR A 27 -107.55 -32.41 49.43
CA THR A 27 -107.39 -32.13 48.00
C THR A 27 -108.58 -31.35 47.47
N GLU A 28 -108.39 -30.07 47.12
CA GLU A 28 -109.06 -29.45 45.95
C GLU A 28 -108.48 -28.09 45.52
N GLU A 29 -107.67 -27.39 46.34
CA GLU A 29 -107.09 -26.09 45.95
C GLU A 29 -105.72 -26.17 45.24
N THR A 30 -105.02 -27.31 45.28
CA THR A 30 -103.64 -27.44 44.77
C THR A 30 -103.52 -27.61 43.26
N MET A 31 -104.61 -27.94 42.55
CA MET A 31 -104.56 -28.18 41.09
C MET A 31 -104.54 -26.91 40.22
N ARG A 32 -104.86 -25.73 40.77
CA ARG A 32 -104.69 -24.45 40.04
C ARG A 32 -103.30 -23.82 40.21
N SER A 33 -102.54 -24.22 41.24
CA SER A 33 -101.14 -23.80 41.47
C SER A 33 -100.14 -24.54 40.57
N PHE A 34 -100.39 -25.81 40.25
CA PHE A 34 -99.47 -26.64 39.46
C PHE A 34 -99.31 -26.23 37.98
N ARG A 35 -100.32 -25.58 37.38
CA ARG A 35 -100.23 -25.06 36.00
C ARG A 35 -99.41 -23.77 35.88
N ARG A 36 -99.32 -22.97 36.95
CA ARG A 36 -98.41 -21.81 37.02
C ARG A 36 -96.98 -22.22 37.42
N GLY A 37 -96.83 -23.24 38.27
CA GLY A 37 -95.51 -23.79 38.64
C GLY A 37 -94.72 -24.36 37.46
N ASN A 38 -95.36 -25.09 36.55
CA ASN A 38 -94.70 -25.67 35.37
C ASN A 38 -94.29 -24.64 34.31
N THR A 39 -95.02 -23.53 34.19
CA THR A 39 -94.64 -22.43 33.28
C THR A 39 -93.48 -21.63 33.85
N THR A 40 -93.44 -21.35 35.16
CA THR A 40 -92.27 -20.74 35.81
C THR A 40 -91.04 -21.64 35.77
N LEU A 41 -91.18 -22.95 35.98
CA LEU A 41 -90.06 -23.90 35.90
C LEU A 41 -89.49 -23.99 34.47
N GLY A 42 -90.36 -24.04 33.45
CA GLY A 42 -89.95 -24.03 32.05
C GLY A 42 -89.21 -22.75 31.65
N VAL A 43 -89.65 -21.58 32.15
CA VAL A 43 -88.97 -20.29 31.95
C VAL A 43 -87.61 -20.26 32.64
N VAL A 44 -87.49 -20.76 33.88
CA VAL A 44 -86.22 -20.82 34.61
C VAL A 44 -85.21 -21.74 33.91
N VAL A 45 -85.63 -22.91 33.43
CA VAL A 45 -84.76 -23.83 32.68
C VAL A 45 -84.32 -23.20 31.34
N ALA A 46 -85.22 -22.52 30.64
CA ALA A 46 -84.88 -21.81 29.40
C ALA A 46 -83.87 -20.68 29.64
N ILE A 47 -84.03 -19.90 30.72
CA ILE A 47 -83.08 -18.84 31.11
C ILE A 47 -81.72 -19.43 31.46
N LEU A 48 -81.67 -20.52 32.22
CA LEU A 48 -80.42 -21.21 32.57
C LEU A 48 -79.73 -21.80 31.35
N ALA A 49 -80.47 -22.36 30.39
CA ALA A 49 -79.92 -22.86 29.13
C ALA A 49 -79.34 -21.72 28.27
N ILE A 50 -80.03 -20.58 28.17
CA ILE A 50 -79.53 -19.38 27.47
C ILE A 50 -78.26 -18.86 28.16
N LEU A 51 -78.25 -18.74 29.49
CA LEU A 51 -77.08 -18.31 30.25
C LEU A 51 -75.91 -19.29 30.11
N GLY A 52 -76.17 -20.60 30.04
CA GLY A 52 -75.17 -21.63 29.78
C GLY A 52 -74.55 -21.51 28.38
N ILE A 53 -75.37 -21.30 27.35
CA ILE A 53 -74.91 -21.06 25.98
C ILE A 53 -74.11 -19.75 25.89
N LEU A 54 -74.58 -18.68 26.54
CA LEU A 54 -73.88 -17.39 26.58
C LEU A 54 -72.55 -17.50 27.33
N GLY A 55 -72.51 -18.20 28.46
CA GLY A 55 -71.30 -18.47 29.22
C GLY A 55 -70.29 -19.31 28.43
N PHE A 56 -70.75 -20.33 27.71
CA PHE A 56 -69.89 -21.13 26.83
C PHE A 56 -69.38 -20.32 25.64
N SER A 57 -70.23 -19.50 25.02
CA SER A 57 -69.86 -18.60 23.92
C SER A 57 -68.85 -17.54 24.34
N LEU A 58 -69.06 -16.92 25.51
CA LEU A 58 -68.13 -15.96 26.10
C LEU A 58 -66.79 -16.62 26.47
N ASN A 59 -66.81 -17.80 27.10
CA ASN A 59 -65.59 -18.52 27.44
C ASN A 59 -64.81 -18.94 26.17
N ARG A 60 -65.51 -19.38 25.12
CA ARG A 60 -64.91 -19.69 23.82
C ARG A 60 -64.34 -18.44 23.15
N SER A 61 -65.09 -17.33 23.10
CA SER A 61 -64.64 -16.08 22.49
C SER A 61 -63.47 -15.43 23.25
N LEU A 62 -63.51 -15.44 24.59
CA LEU A 62 -62.42 -14.99 25.45
C LEU A 62 -61.20 -15.90 25.31
N GLY A 63 -61.40 -17.22 25.23
CA GLY A 63 -60.34 -18.19 24.98
C GLY A 63 -59.69 -17.99 23.62
N GLU A 64 -60.47 -17.77 22.56
CA GLU A 64 -59.97 -17.46 21.21
C GLU A 64 -59.19 -16.15 21.21
N LYS A 65 -59.74 -15.06 21.79
CA LYS A 65 -59.03 -13.76 21.91
C LYS A 65 -57.76 -13.86 22.75
N LEU A 66 -57.78 -14.55 23.88
CA LEU A 66 -56.60 -14.76 24.73
C LEU A 66 -55.54 -15.56 23.98
N ASN A 67 -55.93 -16.59 23.23
CA ASN A 67 -55.00 -17.35 22.39
C ASN A 67 -54.43 -16.49 21.25
N THR A 68 -55.22 -15.63 20.62
CA THR A 68 -54.74 -14.69 19.58
C THR A 68 -53.77 -13.66 20.16
N VAL A 69 -54.09 -13.06 21.32
CA VAL A 69 -53.19 -12.11 21.99
C VAL A 69 -51.91 -12.81 22.43
N HIS A 70 -52.01 -14.03 22.97
CA HIS A 70 -50.86 -14.81 23.39
C HIS A 70 -49.98 -15.22 22.20
N SER A 71 -50.56 -15.71 21.09
CA SER A 71 -49.81 -16.06 19.88
C SER A 71 -49.17 -14.83 19.23
N HIS A 72 -49.85 -13.69 19.21
CA HIS A 72 -49.28 -12.43 18.74
C HIS A 72 -48.12 -11.97 19.62
N THR A 73 -48.25 -12.10 20.95
CA THR A 73 -47.17 -11.75 21.90
C THR A 73 -45.95 -12.65 21.70
N LEU A 74 -46.16 -13.98 21.59
CA LEU A 74 -45.09 -14.93 21.29
C LEU A 74 -44.44 -14.64 19.93
N SER A 75 -45.25 -14.29 18.94
CA SER A 75 -44.81 -13.89 17.60
C SER A 75 -43.84 -12.71 17.67
N CYS A 76 -44.24 -11.63 18.35
CA CYS A 76 -43.40 -10.44 18.52
C CYS A 76 -42.13 -10.71 19.33
N LEU A 77 -42.21 -11.56 20.37
CA LEU A 77 -41.03 -11.96 21.14
C LEU A 77 -40.02 -12.73 20.28
N LEU A 78 -40.50 -13.65 19.42
CA LEU A 78 -39.65 -14.35 18.48
C LEU A 78 -39.03 -13.40 17.45
N ASP A 79 -39.77 -12.39 16.97
CA ASP A 79 -39.25 -11.41 16.01
C ASP A 79 -38.14 -10.57 16.65
N LEU A 80 -38.34 -10.11 17.88
CA LEU A 80 -37.35 -9.36 18.64
C LEU A 80 -36.10 -10.19 18.96
N ALA A 81 -36.29 -11.46 19.35
CA ALA A 81 -35.20 -12.40 19.57
C ALA A 81 -34.39 -12.66 18.28
N ALA A 82 -35.04 -12.73 17.11
CA ALA A 82 -34.36 -12.92 15.84
C ALA A 82 -33.45 -11.74 15.48
N VAL A 83 -33.92 -10.51 15.74
CA VAL A 83 -33.11 -9.29 15.54
C VAL A 83 -31.93 -9.26 16.52
N GLU A 84 -32.15 -9.55 17.81
CA GLU A 84 -31.05 -9.57 18.77
C GLU A 84 -30.01 -10.65 18.43
N ILE A 85 -30.47 -11.86 18.08
CA ILE A 85 -29.58 -12.96 17.66
C ILE A 85 -28.78 -12.56 16.42
N SER A 86 -29.41 -11.94 15.42
CA SER A 86 -28.71 -11.56 14.19
C SER A 86 -27.65 -10.50 14.45
N GLU A 87 -27.97 -9.44 15.21
CA GLU A 87 -27.01 -8.41 15.59
C GLU A 87 -25.82 -8.99 16.36
N VAL A 88 -26.07 -9.86 17.35
CA VAL A 88 -25.00 -10.47 18.15
C VAL A 88 -24.13 -11.39 17.29
N VAL A 89 -24.74 -12.17 16.36
CA VAL A 89 -24.00 -13.03 15.44
C VAL A 89 -23.13 -12.19 14.51
N PHE A 90 -23.69 -11.21 13.78
CA PHE A 90 -22.93 -10.38 12.84
C PHE A 90 -21.84 -9.55 13.55
N HIS A 91 -22.13 -8.99 14.72
CA HIS A 91 -21.12 -8.28 15.51
C HIS A 91 -20.01 -9.19 16.02
N SER A 92 -20.33 -10.44 16.36
CA SER A 92 -19.31 -11.45 16.72
C SER A 92 -18.44 -11.81 15.51
N LEU A 93 -19.03 -11.92 14.31
CA LEU A 93 -18.29 -12.14 13.06
C LEU A 93 -17.32 -10.99 12.78
N GLU A 94 -17.77 -9.75 12.93
CA GLU A 94 -16.92 -8.56 12.78
C GLU A 94 -15.81 -8.47 13.84
N ARG A 95 -16.15 -8.69 15.12
CA ARG A 95 -15.20 -8.56 16.25
C ARG A 95 -14.14 -9.63 16.29
N LYS A 96 -14.51 -10.89 16.01
CA LYS A 96 -13.52 -11.97 15.92
C LYS A 96 -12.58 -11.77 14.74
N GLY A 97 -12.94 -10.86 13.83
CA GLY A 97 -12.10 -10.33 12.77
C GLY A 97 -11.48 -11.47 12.01
N ILE A 98 -12.28 -12.11 11.14
CA ILE A 98 -11.93 -13.33 10.40
C ILE A 98 -10.42 -13.33 10.12
N THR A 99 -9.67 -14.01 10.98
CA THR A 99 -8.23 -13.80 11.00
C THR A 99 -7.67 -14.43 9.75
N THR A 100 -6.60 -13.86 9.22
CA THR A 100 -6.00 -14.33 7.97
C THR A 100 -5.42 -15.74 8.08
N SER A 101 -5.29 -16.26 9.30
CA SER A 101 -4.93 -17.63 9.65
C SER A 101 -6.12 -18.59 9.80
N ASP A 102 -7.36 -18.10 9.76
CA ASP A 102 -8.56 -18.94 9.88
C ASP A 102 -8.72 -19.77 8.60
N SER A 103 -8.90 -21.08 8.73
CA SER A 103 -9.06 -21.98 7.58
C SER A 103 -10.24 -21.58 6.71
N LEU A 104 -11.30 -21.05 7.31
CA LEU A 104 -12.48 -20.59 6.59
C LEU A 104 -12.21 -19.27 5.84
N PHE A 105 -11.43 -18.37 6.41
CA PHE A 105 -10.98 -17.17 5.67
C PHE A 105 -10.29 -17.57 4.38
N LEU A 106 -9.37 -18.53 4.48
CA LEU A 106 -8.62 -19.05 3.35
C LEU A 106 -9.55 -19.77 2.35
N GLN A 107 -10.59 -20.45 2.83
CA GLN A 107 -11.63 -21.02 1.97
C GLN A 107 -12.40 -19.93 1.21
N ILE A 108 -12.90 -18.88 1.89
CA ILE A 108 -13.60 -17.77 1.25
C ILE A 108 -12.68 -17.06 0.25
N LEU A 109 -11.42 -16.84 0.61
CA LEU A 109 -10.41 -16.19 -0.23
C LEU A 109 -10.14 -17.00 -1.50
N GLY A 110 -9.96 -18.32 -1.36
CA GLY A 110 -9.68 -19.24 -2.47
C GLY A 110 -10.88 -19.65 -3.31
N ALA A 111 -12.10 -19.52 -2.79
CA ALA A 111 -13.33 -19.92 -3.47
C ALA A 111 -13.63 -19.07 -4.71
N LYS A 112 -13.97 -19.72 -5.82
CA LYS A 112 -14.49 -19.08 -7.03
C LYS A 112 -15.98 -18.78 -6.86
N PRO A 113 -16.58 -17.88 -7.67
CA PRO A 113 -18.03 -17.60 -7.63
C PRO A 113 -18.91 -18.86 -7.66
N ASN A 114 -18.52 -19.87 -8.44
CA ASN A 114 -19.26 -21.14 -8.57
C ASN A 114 -19.14 -22.07 -7.36
N ASP A 115 -18.23 -21.80 -6.42
CA ASP A 115 -18.04 -22.62 -5.22
C ASP A 115 -19.03 -22.24 -4.10
N PHE A 116 -19.85 -21.20 -4.30
CA PHE A 116 -20.89 -20.76 -3.36
C PHE A 116 -22.20 -21.55 -3.60
N PRO A 117 -22.94 -21.95 -2.54
CA PRO A 117 -22.82 -21.48 -1.17
C PRO A 117 -21.76 -22.21 -0.32
N LEU A 118 -21.12 -21.47 0.58
CA LEU A 118 -20.15 -22.00 1.55
C LEU A 118 -20.73 -21.94 2.97
N SER A 119 -20.84 -23.08 3.65
CA SER A 119 -21.35 -23.11 5.02
C SER A 119 -20.30 -22.67 6.04
N LEU A 120 -20.69 -21.76 6.93
CA LEU A 120 -19.84 -21.21 7.98
C LEU A 120 -19.88 -22.08 9.24
N PRO A 121 -18.75 -22.29 9.94
CA PRO A 121 -18.67 -23.16 11.10
C PRO A 121 -19.45 -22.58 12.28
N THR A 122 -20.11 -23.48 13.01
CA THR A 122 -20.93 -23.13 14.18
C THR A 122 -20.12 -22.54 15.34
N SER A 123 -18.79 -22.68 15.34
CA SER A 123 -17.86 -22.09 16.33
C SER A 123 -17.88 -20.55 16.34
N TRP A 124 -18.34 -19.94 15.26
CA TRP A 124 -18.44 -18.49 15.13
C TRP A 124 -19.72 -17.93 15.74
N ILE A 125 -20.73 -18.78 15.94
CA ILE A 125 -21.98 -18.43 16.61
C ILE A 125 -21.69 -18.33 18.12
N PRO A 126 -22.03 -17.19 18.76
CA PRO A 126 -21.96 -17.05 20.21
C PRO A 126 -22.71 -18.19 20.90
N LYS A 127 -22.08 -18.83 21.88
CA LYS A 127 -22.68 -19.95 22.62
C LYS A 127 -23.82 -19.51 23.55
N THR A 128 -23.89 -18.22 23.87
CA THR A 128 -24.85 -17.65 24.81
C THR A 128 -25.40 -16.34 24.24
N PHE A 129 -26.72 -16.22 24.22
CA PHE A 129 -27.43 -14.98 23.90
C PHE A 129 -28.02 -14.41 25.20
N SER A 130 -28.00 -13.08 25.35
CA SER A 130 -28.55 -12.37 26.51
C SER A 130 -30.06 -12.46 26.64
N PHE A 131 -30.76 -12.90 25.59
CA PHE A 131 -32.20 -13.08 25.58
C PHE A 131 -32.63 -14.16 26.57
N SER A 132 -32.99 -13.72 27.78
CA SER A 132 -33.67 -14.53 28.79
C SER A 132 -35.15 -14.14 28.80
N PRO A 133 -36.03 -14.97 28.21
CA PRO A 133 -37.46 -14.79 28.40
C PRO A 133 -37.78 -14.74 29.90
N LYS A 134 -38.80 -13.97 30.31
CA LYS A 134 -39.33 -14.05 31.69
C LYS A 134 -39.63 -15.51 32.04
N LYS A 135 -39.58 -15.87 33.33
CA LYS A 135 -39.77 -17.24 33.86
C LYS A 135 -41.00 -18.00 33.31
N GLU A 136 -42.01 -17.28 32.82
CA GLU A 136 -43.23 -17.81 32.18
C GLU A 136 -43.02 -18.38 30.76
N TYR A 137 -41.82 -18.28 30.19
CA TYR A 137 -41.50 -18.79 28.85
C TYR A 137 -40.21 -19.63 28.86
N SER A 138 -40.14 -20.62 29.75
CA SER A 138 -38.91 -21.36 30.11
C SER A 138 -38.27 -22.20 29.00
N ASN A 139 -38.91 -22.34 27.83
CA ASN A 139 -38.51 -23.25 26.76
C ASN A 139 -38.22 -22.51 25.45
N PHE A 140 -37.28 -21.56 25.48
CA PHE A 140 -36.74 -20.96 24.26
C PHE A 140 -35.67 -21.90 23.68
N SER A 141 -35.84 -22.32 22.43
CA SER A 141 -34.81 -23.07 21.69
C SER A 141 -34.58 -22.47 20.31
N TYR A 142 -33.32 -22.39 19.92
CA TYR A 142 -32.89 -21.85 18.64
C TYR A 142 -31.96 -22.82 17.90
N ARG A 143 -32.01 -22.80 16.57
CA ARG A 143 -31.03 -23.43 15.69
C ARG A 143 -30.59 -22.40 14.66
N ILE A 144 -29.29 -22.20 14.53
CA ILE A 144 -28.71 -21.18 13.65
C ILE A 144 -27.79 -21.87 12.63
N HIS A 145 -27.94 -21.50 11.37
CA HIS A 145 -27.07 -21.87 10.26
C HIS A 145 -26.60 -20.61 9.54
N LEU A 146 -25.36 -20.61 9.08
CA LEU A 146 -24.74 -19.48 8.41
C LEU A 146 -24.13 -19.95 7.10
N ASP A 147 -24.43 -19.24 6.00
CA ASP A 147 -23.92 -19.56 4.68
C ASP A 147 -23.41 -18.28 4.00
N CYS A 148 -22.30 -18.37 3.27
CA CYS A 148 -21.94 -17.37 2.28
C CYS A 148 -22.58 -17.73 0.94
N ILE A 149 -23.19 -16.78 0.25
CA ILE A 149 -23.91 -16.97 -1.01
C ILE A 149 -23.58 -15.83 -1.99
N ASP A 150 -24.00 -15.97 -3.25
CA ASP A 150 -24.06 -14.90 -4.26
C ASP A 150 -22.74 -14.11 -4.39
N ALA A 151 -21.63 -14.82 -4.63
CA ALA A 151 -20.33 -14.19 -4.76
C ALA A 151 -20.08 -13.63 -6.17
N GLU A 152 -19.66 -12.38 -6.24
CA GLU A 152 -19.33 -11.64 -7.45
C GLU A 152 -17.95 -10.98 -7.32
N PRO A 153 -17.16 -10.91 -8.39
CA PRO A 153 -15.85 -10.25 -8.34
C PRO A 153 -15.98 -8.74 -8.11
N ILE A 154 -15.04 -8.14 -7.38
CA ILE A 154 -14.93 -6.68 -7.30
C ILE A 154 -14.18 -6.20 -8.54
N LEU A 155 -14.93 -5.69 -9.52
CA LEU A 155 -14.32 -5.03 -10.67
C LEU A 155 -13.74 -3.69 -10.21
N ALA A 156 -12.42 -3.59 -10.12
CA ALA A 156 -11.78 -2.29 -9.99
C ALA A 156 -11.78 -1.57 -11.34
N SER A 157 -12.00 -0.26 -11.31
CA SER A 157 -11.72 0.62 -12.44
C SER A 157 -10.21 0.60 -12.74
N GLY A 158 -9.83 0.43 -14.01
CA GLY A 158 -8.41 0.48 -14.43
C GLY A 158 -7.70 -0.86 -14.63
N SER A 159 -8.39 -1.89 -15.14
CA SER A 159 -7.84 -3.18 -15.61
C SER A 159 -7.23 -4.14 -14.58
N TRP A 160 -6.91 -3.71 -13.34
CA TRP A 160 -6.53 -4.63 -12.27
C TRP A 160 -7.75 -5.31 -11.67
N ASN A 161 -7.88 -6.62 -11.88
CA ASN A 161 -8.89 -7.44 -11.23
C ASN A 161 -8.18 -8.45 -10.34
N ASP A 162 -8.28 -8.27 -9.02
CA ASP A 162 -7.78 -9.28 -8.09
C ASP A 162 -8.87 -10.36 -7.93
N PRO A 163 -8.68 -11.59 -8.45
CA PRO A 163 -9.70 -12.64 -8.38
C PRO A 163 -10.08 -13.07 -6.95
N GLN A 164 -9.29 -12.67 -5.95
CA GLN A 164 -9.59 -12.91 -4.54
C GLN A 164 -10.49 -11.83 -3.92
N GLU A 165 -10.62 -10.68 -4.57
CA GLU A 165 -11.55 -9.62 -4.17
C GLU A 165 -12.96 -9.95 -4.67
N LYS A 166 -13.90 -10.02 -3.74
CA LYS A 166 -15.28 -10.40 -4.05
C LYS A 166 -16.28 -9.76 -3.10
N LEU A 167 -17.43 -9.41 -3.66
CA LEU A 167 -18.65 -9.12 -2.91
C LEU A 167 -19.42 -10.43 -2.77
N PHE A 168 -20.00 -10.68 -1.60
CA PHE A 168 -20.83 -11.83 -1.35
C PHE A 168 -21.86 -11.49 -0.29
N LYS A 169 -22.77 -12.41 -0.01
CA LYS A 169 -23.76 -12.22 1.05
C LYS A 169 -23.58 -13.28 2.13
N ILE A 170 -23.77 -12.89 3.38
CA ILE A 170 -23.81 -13.80 4.52
C ILE A 170 -25.28 -13.99 4.89
N ARG A 171 -25.79 -15.20 4.69
CA ARG A 171 -27.15 -15.63 5.01
C ARG A 171 -27.17 -16.32 6.36
N LEU A 172 -27.95 -15.76 7.29
CA LEU A 172 -28.26 -16.31 8.59
C LEU A 172 -29.66 -16.94 8.55
N ASN A 173 -29.72 -18.26 8.69
CA ASN A 173 -30.97 -19.00 8.87
C ASN A 173 -31.15 -19.33 10.35
N ALA A 174 -32.13 -18.70 11.01
CA ALA A 174 -32.44 -18.92 12.41
C ALA A 174 -33.84 -19.54 12.57
N GLU A 175 -33.90 -20.74 13.14
CA GLU A 175 -35.14 -21.39 13.54
C GLU A 175 -35.33 -21.16 15.04
N LEU A 176 -36.31 -20.31 15.40
CA LEU A 176 -36.60 -19.96 16.79
C LEU A 176 -37.91 -20.57 17.23
N SER A 177 -37.96 -21.00 18.48
CA SER A 177 -39.18 -21.57 19.04
C SER A 177 -39.36 -21.31 20.52
N LEU A 178 -40.61 -21.07 20.92
CA LEU A 178 -41.00 -20.66 22.26
C LEU A 178 -42.34 -21.33 22.65
N GLY A 179 -42.45 -21.85 23.87
CA GLY A 179 -43.70 -22.38 24.44
C GLY A 179 -43.54 -23.57 25.40
N GLU A 180 -44.48 -23.71 26.34
CA GLU A 180 -44.39 -24.68 27.45
C GLU A 180 -44.71 -26.14 27.07
N SER A 181 -45.40 -26.40 25.95
CA SER A 181 -45.78 -27.76 25.51
C SER A 181 -45.77 -27.94 23.99
N ARG A 182 -45.68 -29.19 23.50
CA ARG A 182 -45.71 -29.51 22.05
C ARG A 182 -46.94 -28.96 21.31
N PHE A 183 -48.03 -28.70 22.01
CA PHE A 183 -49.29 -28.20 21.44
C PHE A 183 -49.44 -26.67 21.50
N LYS A 184 -48.53 -25.97 22.18
CA LYS A 184 -48.48 -24.50 22.27
C LYS A 184 -47.12 -23.93 21.87
N LYS A 185 -46.26 -24.74 21.25
CA LYS A 185 -44.94 -24.34 20.79
C LYS A 185 -45.08 -23.61 19.47
N MET A 186 -44.74 -22.33 19.46
CA MET A 186 -44.68 -21.54 18.24
C MET A 186 -43.27 -21.64 17.66
N THR A 187 -43.14 -21.92 16.37
CA THR A 187 -41.85 -21.99 15.67
C THR A 187 -41.88 -21.01 14.48
N LYS A 188 -40.83 -20.21 14.37
CA LYS A 188 -40.62 -19.30 13.23
C LYS A 188 -39.23 -19.52 12.65
N LYS A 189 -39.16 -19.51 11.32
CA LYS A 189 -37.90 -19.52 10.58
C LYS A 189 -37.63 -18.14 10.03
N TYR A 190 -36.44 -17.65 10.32
CA TYR A 190 -35.94 -16.36 9.88
C TYR A 190 -34.79 -16.58 8.93
N THR A 191 -34.81 -15.88 7.80
CA THR A 191 -33.66 -15.74 6.92
C THR A 191 -33.29 -14.27 6.87
N LEU A 192 -32.10 -13.96 7.39
CA LEU A 192 -31.50 -12.63 7.35
C LEU A 192 -30.26 -12.66 6.48
N THR A 193 -30.08 -11.65 5.65
CA THR A 193 -28.93 -11.58 4.74
C THR A 193 -28.24 -10.23 4.88
N ARG A 194 -26.90 -10.24 5.01
CA ARG A 194 -26.07 -9.04 4.96
C ARG A 194 -25.04 -9.14 3.85
N TYR A 195 -24.71 -8.01 3.24
CA TYR A 195 -23.59 -7.93 2.31
C TYR A 195 -22.27 -8.09 3.06
N ALA A 196 -21.31 -8.73 2.41
CA ALA A 196 -19.94 -8.81 2.85
C ALA A 196 -18.98 -8.58 1.67
N LYS A 197 -17.80 -8.06 1.99
CA LYS A 197 -16.78 -7.67 1.03
C LYS A 197 -15.45 -8.23 1.47
N CYS A 198 -14.83 -9.08 0.65
CA CYS A 198 -13.44 -9.48 0.78
C CYS A 198 -12.60 -8.54 -0.07
N GLN A 199 -11.69 -7.78 0.54
CA GLN A 199 -10.84 -6.81 -0.15
C GLN A 199 -9.39 -6.93 0.28
N ASN A 200 -8.47 -6.67 -0.65
CA ASN A 200 -7.05 -6.49 -0.37
C ASN A 200 -6.80 -5.08 0.18
N LEU A 201 -6.01 -4.98 1.24
CA LEU A 201 -5.64 -3.73 1.88
C LEU A 201 -4.39 -3.09 1.23
N LYS A 202 -3.70 -3.82 0.35
CA LYS A 202 -2.73 -3.24 -0.57
C LYS A 202 -3.49 -2.50 -1.67
N LEU A 203 -3.07 -1.28 -2.00
CA LEU A 203 -3.65 -0.58 -3.14
C LEU A 203 -3.06 -1.14 -4.43
N PRO A 204 -3.89 -1.74 -5.31
CA PRO A 204 -3.39 -2.38 -6.51
C PRO A 204 -2.49 -1.48 -7.35
N VAL A 205 -1.50 -2.09 -7.98
CA VAL A 205 -0.56 -1.46 -8.94
C VAL A 205 0.38 -0.48 -8.27
N ILE A 206 -0.17 0.56 -7.63
CA ILE A 206 0.62 1.62 -7.03
C ILE A 206 1.50 1.09 -5.91
N SER A 207 1.06 0.12 -5.11
CA SER A 207 1.85 -0.39 -3.99
C SER A 207 3.08 -1.21 -4.41
N LYS A 208 3.27 -1.47 -5.72
CA LYS A 208 4.52 -2.04 -6.27
C LYS A 208 5.63 -0.99 -6.41
N PHE A 209 5.29 0.28 -6.35
CA PHE A 209 6.25 1.35 -6.58
C PHE A 209 6.85 1.84 -5.25
N THR A 210 8.17 1.95 -5.18
CA THR A 210 8.83 2.73 -4.12
C THR A 210 8.45 4.21 -4.27
N LEU A 211 8.45 4.68 -5.51
CA LEU A 211 8.08 6.03 -5.89
C LEU A 211 7.24 6.03 -7.18
N PHE A 212 6.07 6.65 -7.13
CA PHE A 212 5.20 6.86 -8.27
C PHE A 212 4.88 8.36 -8.40
N VAL A 213 5.34 8.99 -9.48
CA VAL A 213 5.07 10.39 -9.79
C VAL A 213 4.35 10.48 -11.12
N LYS A 214 3.08 10.91 -11.10
CA LYS A 214 2.22 10.92 -12.28
C LYS A 214 2.64 11.98 -13.31
N ASP A 215 2.98 13.17 -12.86
CA ASP A 215 3.41 14.33 -13.66
C ASP A 215 4.71 14.91 -13.06
N PRO A 216 5.86 14.25 -13.27
CA PRO A 216 7.15 14.69 -12.74
C PRO A 216 7.56 16.06 -13.28
N GLU A 217 8.36 16.80 -12.50
CA GLU A 217 8.93 18.06 -12.96
C GLU A 217 9.79 17.86 -14.22
N GLU A 218 9.55 18.69 -15.25
CA GLU A 218 10.35 18.64 -16.45
C GLU A 218 11.80 18.95 -16.13
N THR A 219 12.68 18.01 -16.45
CA THR A 219 14.11 18.12 -16.21
C THR A 219 14.82 17.95 -17.54
N SER A 220 15.48 19.00 -18.01
CA SER A 220 16.07 19.06 -19.35
C SER A 220 17.28 19.98 -19.38
N GLU A 221 17.88 20.17 -20.55
CA GLU A 221 18.98 21.12 -20.70
C GLU A 221 18.62 22.54 -20.27
N LYS A 222 17.35 22.93 -20.30
CA LYS A 222 16.92 24.31 -20.00
C LYS A 222 16.18 24.44 -18.68
N LYS A 223 15.73 23.32 -18.11
CA LYS A 223 14.92 23.29 -16.90
C LYS A 223 15.63 22.47 -15.84
N GLN A 224 15.90 23.14 -14.72
CA GLN A 224 16.59 22.55 -13.58
C GLN A 224 15.84 21.34 -13.04
N GLY A 225 14.53 21.45 -12.80
CA GLY A 225 13.70 20.35 -12.30
C GLY A 225 14.36 19.64 -11.13
N TYR A 226 14.54 18.32 -11.25
CA TYR A 226 15.21 17.50 -10.23
C TYR A 226 16.72 17.77 -10.12
N ASN A 227 17.38 18.37 -11.11
CA ASN A 227 18.83 18.65 -11.11
C ASN A 227 19.17 19.92 -10.31
N CYS A 228 18.82 19.94 -9.03
CA CYS A 228 19.01 21.06 -8.12
C CYS A 228 19.87 20.74 -6.89
N LEU A 229 20.43 19.53 -6.78
CA LEU A 229 21.29 19.14 -5.67
C LEU A 229 22.70 19.70 -5.86
N ARG A 230 23.16 20.48 -4.88
CA ARG A 230 24.55 20.96 -4.80
C ARG A 230 25.36 20.01 -3.93
N ASN A 231 26.36 19.37 -4.51
CA ASN A 231 27.21 18.38 -3.84
C ASN A 231 28.67 18.58 -4.23
N SER A 232 29.58 18.19 -3.35
CA SER A 232 31.02 18.14 -3.63
C SER A 232 31.39 17.00 -4.60
N ILE A 233 32.66 16.94 -5.03
CA ILE A 233 33.21 15.82 -5.83
C ILE A 233 33.06 14.46 -5.15
N THR A 234 32.89 14.44 -3.84
CA THR A 234 32.61 13.19 -3.10
C THR A 234 31.13 12.82 -3.15
N GLY A 235 30.21 13.71 -3.56
CA GLY A 235 28.77 13.48 -3.45
C GLY A 235 28.17 14.02 -2.16
N LYS A 236 29.00 14.44 -1.19
CA LYS A 236 28.53 15.09 0.03
C LYS A 236 27.81 16.41 -0.31
N PRO A 237 26.59 16.66 0.20
CA PRO A 237 25.86 17.90 -0.04
C PRO A 237 26.63 19.13 0.43
N LEU A 238 26.55 20.20 -0.35
CA LEU A 238 27.01 21.53 0.00
C LEU A 238 25.87 22.33 0.66
N PRO A 239 26.16 23.44 1.36
CA PRO A 239 25.12 24.32 1.87
C PRO A 239 24.16 24.75 0.75
N ALA A 240 22.86 24.45 0.90
CA ALA A 240 21.86 24.78 -0.11
C ALA A 240 21.72 26.29 -0.28
N ALA A 241 21.48 26.74 -1.52
CA ALA A 241 20.99 28.11 -1.72
C ALA A 241 19.51 28.22 -1.29
N ARG A 242 18.98 29.44 -1.23
CA ARG A 242 17.57 29.67 -0.87
C ARG A 242 16.66 28.97 -1.88
N GLY A 243 15.87 28.00 -1.41
CA GLY A 243 14.90 27.26 -2.23
C GLY A 243 15.40 25.94 -2.82
N GLU A 244 16.66 25.55 -2.53
CA GLU A 244 17.25 24.28 -2.97
C GLU A 244 17.23 23.22 -1.84
N PRO A 245 17.26 21.92 -2.19
CA PRO A 245 17.37 20.86 -1.20
C PRO A 245 18.77 20.80 -0.57
N ASP A 246 18.80 20.62 0.76
CA ASP A 246 19.99 20.43 1.59
C ASP A 246 20.60 19.01 1.45
N SER A 247 19.84 18.04 0.93
CA SER A 247 20.25 16.64 0.79
C SER A 247 19.39 15.93 -0.26
N PRO A 248 19.88 14.83 -0.87
CA PRO A 248 19.10 14.04 -1.82
C PRO A 248 17.95 13.29 -1.15
N LEU A 249 16.97 12.90 -1.97
CA LEU A 249 15.99 11.86 -1.67
C LEU A 249 16.48 10.53 -2.26
N ILE A 250 16.84 9.61 -1.38
CA ILE A 250 17.44 8.32 -1.74
C ILE A 250 16.37 7.23 -1.72
N LEU A 251 16.27 6.47 -2.81
CA LEU A 251 15.34 5.36 -2.91
C LEU A 251 16.05 4.04 -2.61
N PHE A 252 15.51 3.28 -1.66
CA PHE A 252 15.90 1.90 -1.38
C PHE A 252 14.76 0.99 -1.81
N ASN A 253 14.87 0.39 -2.98
CA ASN A 253 13.85 -0.44 -3.62
C ASN A 253 13.77 -1.87 -3.05
N SER A 254 14.54 -2.19 -2.02
CA SER A 254 14.35 -3.40 -1.22
C SER A 254 14.71 -3.14 0.23
N SER A 255 14.01 -3.85 1.12
CA SER A 255 14.33 -3.95 2.53
C SER A 255 15.68 -4.68 2.76
N SER A 256 16.04 -5.57 1.85
CA SER A 256 17.26 -6.39 1.86
C SER A 256 18.37 -5.76 1.01
N LEU A 257 19.59 -5.77 1.55
CA LEU A 257 20.81 -5.37 0.82
C LEU A 257 21.21 -6.35 -0.29
N LYS A 258 20.62 -7.55 -0.34
CA LYS A 258 21.01 -8.66 -1.22
C LYS A 258 19.87 -9.14 -2.12
N GLU A 259 18.85 -8.32 -2.34
CA GLU A 259 17.73 -8.71 -3.20
C GLU A 259 18.12 -8.53 -4.67
N ASP A 260 18.62 -9.61 -5.27
CA ASP A 260 19.05 -9.64 -6.67
C ASP A 260 17.88 -9.88 -7.64
N ASN A 261 16.69 -10.24 -7.12
CA ASN A 261 15.51 -10.45 -7.94
C ASN A 261 14.74 -9.13 -8.10
N LEU A 262 14.93 -8.47 -9.25
CA LEU A 262 14.25 -7.22 -9.58
C LEU A 262 12.72 -7.32 -9.46
N ARG A 263 12.13 -8.50 -9.71
CA ARG A 263 10.68 -8.72 -9.54
C ARG A 263 10.20 -8.56 -8.11
N LYS A 264 11.08 -8.71 -7.11
CA LYS A 264 10.76 -8.51 -5.69
C LYS A 264 11.10 -7.10 -5.19
N THR A 265 11.78 -6.31 -6.00
CA THR A 265 12.10 -4.92 -5.68
C THR A 265 10.93 -3.99 -6.00
N GLY A 266 10.87 -2.85 -5.33
CA GLY A 266 9.96 -1.76 -5.66
C GLY A 266 10.36 -1.08 -6.96
N HIS A 267 9.39 -0.71 -7.78
CA HIS A 267 9.64 0.00 -9.03
C HIS A 267 9.60 1.52 -8.83
N VAL A 268 10.10 2.28 -9.79
CA VAL A 268 9.97 3.73 -9.85
C VAL A 268 9.18 4.10 -11.08
N PHE A 269 8.14 4.93 -10.94
CA PHE A 269 7.40 5.50 -12.06
C PHE A 269 7.60 7.01 -12.09
N LEU A 270 8.18 7.52 -13.17
CA LEU A 270 8.26 8.94 -13.48
C LEU A 270 7.50 9.16 -14.78
N GLY A 271 6.19 9.35 -14.64
CA GLY A 271 5.23 9.32 -15.72
C GLY A 271 5.15 10.58 -16.58
N GLY A 272 4.02 10.71 -17.27
CA GLY A 272 3.69 11.85 -18.13
C GLY A 272 4.31 11.78 -19.52
N ASN A 273 4.09 12.84 -20.30
CA ASN A 273 4.64 12.96 -21.67
C ASN A 273 6.01 13.67 -21.71
N ARG A 274 6.60 13.94 -20.54
CA ARG A 274 7.84 14.72 -20.38
C ARG A 274 9.06 13.82 -20.47
N ASN A 275 10.15 14.34 -21.03
CA ASN A 275 11.47 13.72 -20.93
C ASN A 275 12.13 14.22 -19.64
N ILE A 276 12.69 13.30 -18.87
CA ILE A 276 13.33 13.60 -17.58
C ILE A 276 14.81 13.24 -17.69
N GLU A 277 15.69 14.23 -17.68
CA GLU A 277 17.15 14.05 -17.68
C GLU A 277 17.71 14.14 -16.26
N LEU A 278 18.03 13.03 -15.61
CA LEU A 278 18.60 13.02 -14.26
C LEU A 278 20.13 13.07 -14.31
N HIS A 279 20.72 14.10 -13.72
CA HIS A 279 22.16 14.26 -13.59
C HIS A 279 22.69 13.39 -12.44
N LEU A 280 23.47 12.35 -12.75
CA LEU A 280 23.96 11.41 -11.73
C LEU A 280 24.93 12.10 -10.75
N THR A 281 24.86 11.78 -9.46
CA THR A 281 25.67 12.44 -8.40
C THR A 281 27.06 11.81 -8.24
N ALA A 282 28.15 12.57 -8.13
CA ALA A 282 29.47 11.95 -7.87
C ALA A 282 29.48 11.01 -6.64
N GLY A 283 29.99 9.78 -6.78
CA GLY A 283 29.74 8.66 -5.85
C GLY A 283 30.85 8.34 -4.83
N GLY A 284 31.54 9.33 -4.25
CA GLY A 284 32.65 9.10 -3.30
C GLY A 284 32.25 8.98 -1.81
N ASP A 285 31.10 9.52 -1.44
CA ASP A 285 30.56 9.60 -0.09
C ASP A 285 29.59 8.45 0.13
N SER A 286 29.73 7.76 1.26
CA SER A 286 29.05 6.50 1.49
C SER A 286 27.53 6.66 1.70
N TYR A 287 27.12 7.83 2.22
CA TYR A 287 25.74 8.12 2.60
C TYR A 287 24.99 8.90 1.53
N PHE A 288 25.66 9.82 0.85
CA PHE A 288 25.04 10.75 -0.11
C PHE A 288 25.50 10.54 -1.54
N GLY A 289 26.58 9.79 -1.80
CA GLY A 289 26.94 9.42 -3.15
C GLY A 289 25.89 8.50 -3.76
N GLU A 290 25.51 8.76 -5.01
CA GLU A 290 24.64 7.86 -5.75
C GLU A 290 25.46 6.67 -6.27
N TYR A 291 24.93 5.46 -6.11
CA TYR A 291 25.59 4.26 -6.60
C TYR A 291 25.26 4.03 -8.07
N PHE A 292 26.20 4.32 -8.96
CA PHE A 292 26.17 3.86 -10.36
C PHE A 292 27.55 3.33 -10.70
N GLN A 293 27.60 2.09 -11.20
CA GLN A 293 28.86 1.41 -11.46
C GLN A 293 29.17 1.38 -12.95
N PHE A 294 30.26 2.03 -13.35
CA PHE A 294 30.88 1.77 -14.65
C PHE A 294 31.80 0.57 -14.51
N PHE A 295 31.35 -0.62 -14.90
CA PHE A 295 32.23 -1.77 -14.90
C PHE A 295 33.29 -1.67 -15.99
N ASN A 296 34.50 -1.87 -15.51
CA ASN A 296 35.58 -2.34 -16.32
C ASN A 296 35.52 -3.88 -16.44
N MET A 297 35.29 -4.37 -17.64
CA MET A 297 35.52 -5.76 -18.02
C MET A 297 37.02 -6.10 -17.92
N GLY A 298 37.54 -6.45 -16.72
CA GLY A 298 38.91 -6.97 -16.59
C GLY A 298 39.63 -6.93 -15.24
N LYS A 299 38.95 -6.71 -14.09
CA LYS A 299 39.60 -6.80 -12.75
C LYS A 299 39.02 -7.91 -11.87
N PRO A 300 39.83 -8.56 -11.00
CA PRO A 300 39.38 -9.60 -10.08
C PRO A 300 38.55 -9.06 -8.90
N GLU A 301 37.64 -9.92 -8.42
CA GLU A 301 36.42 -9.68 -7.61
C GLU A 301 36.61 -9.17 -6.17
N SER A 302 37.84 -9.09 -5.64
CA SER A 302 38.07 -8.91 -4.19
C SER A 302 38.36 -7.48 -3.72
N LYS A 303 38.02 -6.45 -4.52
CA LYS A 303 38.22 -5.04 -4.12
C LYS A 303 36.89 -4.28 -4.16
N PRO A 304 36.62 -3.37 -3.19
CA PRO A 304 35.51 -2.42 -3.32
C PRO A 304 35.63 -1.70 -4.67
N PRO A 305 34.53 -1.20 -5.26
CA PRO A 305 34.57 -0.42 -6.49
C PRO A 305 35.39 0.85 -6.25
N VAL A 306 36.70 0.74 -6.39
CA VAL A 306 37.56 1.86 -6.67
C VAL A 306 37.14 2.28 -8.07
N LEU A 307 36.75 3.55 -8.24
CA LEU A 307 36.66 4.22 -9.55
C LEU A 307 37.95 3.95 -10.32
N THR A 308 37.99 2.82 -11.02
CA THR A 308 39.11 2.37 -11.83
C THR A 308 38.55 1.78 -13.11
N LEU A 309 38.27 2.72 -14.00
CA LEU A 309 38.55 2.70 -15.45
C LEU A 309 39.17 1.41 -15.95
N SER A 310 38.53 0.76 -16.93
CA SER A 310 39.11 -0.18 -17.92
C SER A 310 37.95 -0.85 -18.73
N PRO A 311 38.16 -1.78 -19.69
CA PRO A 311 39.40 -2.08 -20.37
C PRO A 311 39.61 -0.99 -21.39
N LEU A 312 40.80 -0.44 -21.31
CA LEU A 312 41.33 0.29 -22.44
C LEU A 312 41.32 -0.63 -23.65
N PRO A 313 41.21 -0.10 -24.86
CA PRO A 313 41.61 -0.88 -26.02
C PRO A 313 42.96 -1.54 -25.68
N GLN A 314 43.04 -2.88 -25.78
CA GLN A 314 44.26 -3.63 -25.47
C GLN A 314 45.43 -3.15 -26.35
N THR A 315 45.10 -2.58 -27.49
CA THR A 315 45.99 -1.83 -28.36
C THR A 315 45.94 -0.35 -27.99
N SER A 316 47.10 0.25 -27.72
CA SER A 316 47.20 1.71 -27.71
C SER A 316 46.60 2.25 -29.01
N ALA A 317 45.80 3.31 -28.94
CA ALA A 317 45.34 4.03 -30.14
C ALA A 317 46.51 4.52 -31.01
N PHE A 318 47.72 4.50 -30.45
CA PHE A 318 48.98 4.87 -31.08
C PHE A 318 49.92 3.66 -31.07
N SER A 319 50.15 3.07 -32.23
CA SER A 319 51.06 1.91 -32.41
C SER A 319 52.54 2.32 -32.44
N SER A 320 52.84 3.59 -32.72
CA SER A 320 54.18 4.16 -32.65
C SER A 320 54.38 4.86 -31.31
N GLY A 321 55.37 4.40 -30.55
CA GLY A 321 55.86 5.16 -29.39
C GLY A 321 56.44 6.50 -29.83
N ILE A 322 56.43 7.45 -28.91
CA ILE A 322 57.07 8.75 -29.04
C ILE A 322 58.43 8.65 -28.36
N ASP A 323 59.50 8.96 -29.09
CA ASP A 323 60.86 8.97 -28.56
C ASP A 323 61.20 10.31 -27.93
N PHE A 324 61.75 10.28 -26.73
CA PHE A 324 62.32 11.44 -26.03
C PHE A 324 63.76 11.16 -25.69
N SER A 325 64.60 12.19 -25.66
CA SER A 325 65.99 12.06 -25.18
C SER A 325 66.10 12.79 -23.84
N ASP A 326 66.64 12.14 -22.83
CA ASP A 326 66.96 12.82 -21.57
C ASP A 326 68.23 13.70 -21.72
N GLU A 327 68.58 14.45 -20.67
CA GLU A 327 69.78 15.29 -20.62
C GLU A 327 71.09 14.51 -20.88
N SER A 328 71.05 13.17 -20.73
CA SER A 328 72.18 12.28 -21.03
C SER A 328 72.17 11.70 -22.45
N GLY A 329 71.19 12.09 -23.28
CA GLY A 329 71.03 11.64 -24.66
C GLY A 329 70.45 10.23 -24.79
N ILE A 330 69.96 9.63 -23.70
CA ILE A 330 69.33 8.31 -23.74
C ILE A 330 67.92 8.45 -24.29
N LYS A 331 67.61 7.69 -25.34
CA LYS A 331 66.28 7.63 -25.93
C LYS A 331 65.33 6.79 -25.08
N HIS A 332 64.28 7.42 -24.58
CA HIS A 332 63.14 6.81 -23.91
C HIS A 332 61.94 6.81 -24.85
N THR A 333 61.42 5.64 -25.19
CA THR A 333 60.19 5.51 -25.97
C THR A 333 58.98 5.45 -25.04
N PHE A 334 58.04 6.38 -25.21
CA PHE A 334 56.79 6.43 -24.47
C PHE A 334 55.61 6.13 -25.38
N ILE A 335 54.71 5.28 -24.93
CA ILE A 335 53.48 4.96 -25.66
C ILE A 335 52.34 5.79 -25.05
N PRO A 336 51.72 6.72 -25.79
CA PRO A 336 50.54 7.40 -25.33
C PRO A 336 49.35 6.43 -25.26
N ILE A 337 48.63 6.48 -24.15
CA ILE A 337 47.46 5.67 -23.83
C ILE A 337 46.34 6.62 -23.47
N ILE A 338 45.30 6.63 -24.30
CA ILE A 338 44.07 7.37 -24.03
C ILE A 338 43.19 6.52 -23.10
N ARG A 339 42.81 7.06 -21.94
CA ARG A 339 41.85 6.45 -21.01
C ARG A 339 40.65 7.36 -20.78
N GLY A 340 39.44 6.83 -20.92
CA GLY A 340 38.22 7.51 -20.50
C GLY A 340 37.98 7.40 -18.98
N VAL A 341 37.24 8.35 -18.41
CA VAL A 341 36.77 8.46 -17.03
C VAL A 341 35.34 8.95 -17.07
N PHE A 342 34.43 8.24 -16.41
CA PHE A 342 33.07 8.73 -16.22
C PHE A 342 32.95 9.41 -14.85
N GLY A 343 32.14 10.46 -14.78
CA GLY A 343 31.93 11.25 -13.56
C GLY A 343 30.49 11.73 -13.44
N GLY A 344 29.97 11.70 -12.21
CA GLY A 344 28.72 12.39 -11.88
C GLY A 344 28.91 13.91 -11.85
N PHE A 345 27.79 14.61 -11.75
CA PHE A 345 27.72 16.03 -11.52
C PHE A 345 28.09 16.36 -10.07
N TYR A 346 28.72 17.52 -9.88
CA TYR A 346 29.08 18.09 -8.59
C TYR A 346 29.50 19.55 -8.80
N LEU A 347 29.45 20.31 -7.71
CA LEU A 347 29.99 21.66 -7.58
C LEU A 347 31.14 21.62 -6.57
N GLN A 348 32.22 22.36 -6.81
CA GLN A 348 33.30 22.44 -5.84
C GLN A 348 33.02 23.49 -4.75
N ASP A 349 33.52 23.26 -3.54
CA ASP A 349 33.55 24.25 -2.46
C ASP A 349 34.35 25.49 -2.91
N GLU A 350 33.79 26.69 -2.71
CA GLU A 350 34.34 27.99 -3.15
C GLU A 350 35.78 28.24 -2.65
N LYS A 351 36.24 27.49 -1.65
CA LYS A 351 37.53 27.65 -0.98
C LYS A 351 38.73 26.97 -1.65
N SER A 352 38.58 26.23 -2.76
CA SER A 352 39.71 25.49 -3.37
C SER A 352 39.57 25.37 -4.91
N PRO A 353 40.19 26.26 -5.71
CA PRO A 353 39.67 26.61 -7.04
C PRO A 353 40.38 26.00 -8.29
N PRO A 354 40.61 24.67 -8.39
CA PRO A 354 40.75 24.14 -9.76
C PRO A 354 40.10 22.77 -10.04
N GLY A 355 39.03 22.41 -9.32
CA GLY A 355 38.41 21.09 -9.41
C GLY A 355 36.89 21.10 -9.54
N ASP A 356 36.25 22.18 -9.99
CA ASP A 356 34.84 22.15 -10.43
C ASP A 356 34.72 21.16 -11.61
N MET A 357 33.60 20.42 -11.70
CA MET A 357 33.29 19.63 -12.88
C MET A 357 33.28 20.53 -14.13
N ASP A 358 32.84 21.79 -13.97
CA ASP A 358 32.97 22.86 -14.95
C ASP A 358 34.12 23.82 -14.65
N SER A 359 35.29 23.28 -14.27
CA SER A 359 36.49 24.07 -14.01
C SER A 359 36.76 25.07 -15.14
N ARG A 360 36.77 26.36 -14.77
CA ARG A 360 36.98 27.51 -15.67
C ARG A 360 36.00 27.62 -16.84
N GLY A 361 34.78 27.10 -16.68
CA GLY A 361 33.71 27.21 -17.68
C GLY A 361 33.93 26.31 -18.89
N ALA A 362 34.72 25.25 -18.74
CA ALA A 362 35.02 24.26 -19.76
C ALA A 362 33.80 23.59 -20.40
N LEU A 363 33.01 22.88 -19.59
CA LEU A 363 31.73 22.32 -19.98
C LEU A 363 30.83 23.47 -20.44
N GLY A 364 30.84 24.59 -19.71
CA GLY A 364 30.14 25.81 -20.09
C GLY A 364 30.45 26.31 -21.51
N ALA A 365 31.70 26.24 -21.96
CA ALA A 365 32.19 26.70 -23.25
C ALA A 365 31.86 25.72 -24.38
N TYR A 366 32.00 24.41 -24.13
CA TYR A 366 31.56 23.38 -25.09
C TYR A 366 30.05 23.35 -25.30
N PHE A 367 29.28 23.69 -24.25
CA PHE A 367 27.82 23.70 -24.28
C PHE A 367 27.23 25.12 -24.47
N SER A 368 28.08 26.14 -24.66
CA SER A 368 27.69 27.55 -24.78
C SER A 368 26.87 27.90 -26.03
N SER A 369 26.77 26.98 -26.99
CA SER A 369 26.01 27.18 -28.23
C SER A 369 24.49 27.08 -28.06
N SER A 370 23.98 26.61 -26.90
CA SER A 370 22.52 26.51 -26.68
C SER A 370 22.12 26.49 -25.20
N ALA A 371 21.94 27.69 -24.61
CA ALA A 371 21.40 27.94 -23.25
C ALA A 371 22.20 27.32 -22.08
N SER A 372 22.17 27.99 -20.92
CA SER A 372 22.85 27.53 -19.70
C SER A 372 22.21 26.24 -19.16
N ARG A 373 22.88 25.09 -19.32
CA ARG A 373 22.45 23.81 -18.72
C ARG A 373 22.63 23.78 -17.20
N PRO A 374 21.71 23.17 -16.42
CA PRO A 374 21.93 22.91 -15.00
C PRO A 374 23.22 22.09 -14.79
N LYS A 375 24.05 22.46 -13.81
CA LYS A 375 25.30 21.73 -13.49
C LYS A 375 25.23 21.00 -12.16
N SER A 376 24.08 21.09 -11.52
CA SER A 376 23.79 20.42 -10.26
C SER A 376 23.34 18.99 -10.51
N SER A 377 23.53 18.16 -9.50
CA SER A 377 23.09 16.78 -9.51
C SER A 377 21.59 16.65 -9.29
N SER A 378 21.06 15.49 -9.62
CA SER A 378 19.70 15.10 -9.33
C SER A 378 19.46 15.03 -7.81
N PHE A 379 18.35 15.60 -7.37
CA PHE A 379 17.79 15.40 -6.04
C PHE A 379 17.32 13.95 -5.83
N LEU A 380 16.93 13.25 -6.89
CA LEU A 380 16.47 11.87 -6.86
C LEU A 380 17.64 10.91 -7.10
N HIS A 381 17.99 10.10 -6.10
CA HIS A 381 18.97 9.02 -6.23
C HIS A 381 18.22 7.68 -6.32
N LEU A 382 18.06 7.15 -7.53
CA LEU A 382 17.17 5.99 -7.75
C LEU A 382 17.86 4.65 -7.48
N TYR A 383 19.20 4.60 -7.53
CA TYR A 383 20.01 3.39 -7.28
C TYR A 383 20.43 3.21 -5.81
N GLY A 384 19.85 3.96 -4.88
CA GLY A 384 20.31 4.00 -3.50
C GLY A 384 21.62 4.77 -3.35
N ASN A 385 22.46 4.34 -2.42
CA ASN A 385 23.75 4.97 -2.14
C ASN A 385 24.88 3.94 -2.11
N LEU A 386 26.13 4.39 -1.94
CA LEU A 386 27.30 3.51 -2.02
C LEU A 386 27.30 2.41 -0.93
N ASP A 387 26.81 2.71 0.28
CA ASP A 387 26.71 1.73 1.37
C ASP A 387 25.56 0.73 1.17
N ARG A 388 24.48 1.19 0.53
CA ARG A 388 23.26 0.43 0.26
C ARG A 388 22.82 0.63 -1.19
N PRO A 389 23.50 -0.05 -2.13
CA PRO A 389 23.05 -0.13 -3.51
C PRO A 389 21.65 -0.70 -3.58
N SER A 390 20.84 -0.21 -4.51
CA SER A 390 19.50 -0.71 -4.73
C SER A 390 19.18 -0.71 -6.22
N PRO A 391 19.32 -1.87 -6.89
CA PRO A 391 18.79 -2.04 -8.24
C PRO A 391 17.34 -1.55 -8.32
N THR A 392 16.98 -0.91 -9.44
CA THR A 392 15.64 -0.35 -9.61
C THR A 392 15.17 -0.50 -11.04
N VAL A 393 13.85 -0.65 -11.20
CA VAL A 393 13.19 -0.59 -12.49
C VAL A 393 12.56 0.78 -12.62
N VAL A 394 13.06 1.61 -13.55
CA VAL A 394 12.51 2.96 -13.79
C VAL A 394 11.57 2.97 -14.99
N ILE A 395 10.31 3.28 -14.77
CA ILE A 395 9.26 3.30 -15.79
C ILE A 395 8.96 4.75 -16.16
N GLY A 396 9.06 5.09 -17.44
CA GLY A 396 8.87 6.45 -17.96
C GLY A 396 10.03 6.92 -18.84
N ARG A 397 9.87 8.08 -19.49
CA ARG A 397 10.89 8.66 -20.41
C ARG A 397 12.03 9.32 -19.62
N VAL A 398 12.75 8.49 -18.87
CA VAL A 398 13.83 8.90 -17.98
C VAL A 398 15.15 8.56 -18.63
N LYS A 399 15.99 9.59 -18.74
CA LYS A 399 17.39 9.49 -19.15
C LYS A 399 18.27 9.82 -17.98
N ARG A 400 19.41 9.15 -17.91
CA ARG A 400 20.49 9.55 -17.04
C ARG A 400 21.53 10.32 -17.83
N VAL A 401 22.13 11.31 -17.18
CA VAL A 401 23.17 12.15 -17.75
C VAL A 401 24.38 12.10 -16.84
N TYR A 402 25.55 11.91 -17.44
CA TYR A 402 26.82 11.95 -16.73
C TYR A 402 27.93 12.41 -17.68
N SER A 403 29.02 12.89 -17.08
CA SER A 403 30.17 13.37 -17.81
C SER A 403 31.13 12.23 -18.14
N PHE A 404 31.68 12.25 -19.35
CA PHE A 404 32.79 11.42 -19.78
C PHE A 404 33.97 12.31 -20.09
N PHE A 405 35.09 12.08 -19.43
CA PHE A 405 36.36 12.76 -19.62
C PHE A 405 37.38 11.79 -20.16
N THR A 406 38.15 12.21 -21.13
CA THR A 406 39.26 11.42 -21.66
C THR A 406 40.57 12.03 -21.22
N ARG A 407 41.48 11.18 -20.75
CA ARG A 407 42.81 11.53 -20.25
C ARG A 407 43.87 10.76 -21.02
N MET A 408 44.98 11.41 -21.32
CA MET A 408 46.13 10.79 -21.95
C MET A 408 47.19 10.45 -20.88
N PHE A 409 47.71 9.23 -20.94
CA PHE A 409 48.75 8.71 -20.08
C PHE A 409 49.94 8.32 -20.94
N LEU A 410 51.16 8.56 -20.49
CA LEU A 410 52.36 8.07 -21.15
C LEU A 410 52.87 6.82 -20.43
N LYS A 411 53.06 5.72 -21.15
CA LYS A 411 53.66 4.47 -20.64
C LYS A 411 55.08 4.32 -21.19
N SER A 412 56.09 4.22 -20.32
CA SER A 412 57.46 3.92 -20.74
C SER A 412 57.63 2.44 -21.14
N GLY A 413 58.51 2.17 -22.11
CA GLY A 413 58.80 0.83 -22.64
C GLY A 413 59.71 -0.05 -21.76
N GLN A 414 60.37 0.50 -20.75
CA GLN A 414 61.15 -0.25 -19.74
C GLN A 414 60.38 -0.24 -18.40
N GLU A 415 60.36 -1.36 -17.69
CA GLU A 415 59.41 -1.72 -16.61
C GLU A 415 58.81 -0.58 -15.75
N ASN A 416 57.48 -0.59 -15.62
CA ASN A 416 56.63 -0.02 -14.54
C ASN A 416 57.01 1.34 -13.93
N VAL A 417 57.47 2.30 -14.72
CA VAL A 417 57.51 3.68 -14.25
C VAL A 417 56.11 4.31 -14.35
N LYS A 418 55.52 4.66 -13.19
CA LYS A 418 54.22 5.34 -13.10
C LYS A 418 54.42 6.83 -13.30
N PHE A 419 54.01 7.34 -14.46
CA PHE A 419 54.05 8.77 -14.75
C PHE A 419 52.71 9.45 -14.52
N GLY A 420 52.79 10.70 -14.05
CA GLY A 420 51.66 11.59 -13.80
C GLY A 420 50.90 11.98 -15.09
N PRO A 421 49.70 12.58 -14.93
CA PRO A 421 48.83 12.90 -16.05
C PRO A 421 49.45 13.93 -16.97
N TRP A 422 49.37 13.65 -18.27
CA TRP A 422 49.74 14.58 -19.32
C TRP A 422 48.52 15.37 -19.74
N LEU A 423 48.48 16.63 -19.32
CA LEU A 423 47.65 17.67 -19.92
C LEU A 423 48.62 18.74 -20.42
N CYS A 424 49.11 18.59 -21.65
CA CYS A 424 49.88 19.66 -22.27
C CYS A 424 48.92 20.76 -22.70
N ALA A 425 49.01 21.88 -22.00
CA ALA A 425 48.56 23.18 -22.47
C ALA A 425 49.13 23.46 -23.88
N PRO A 426 48.33 23.97 -24.83
CA PRO A 426 48.89 24.60 -26.01
C PRO A 426 49.62 25.88 -25.59
N ALA A 427 50.90 25.99 -25.93
CA ALA A 427 51.66 27.21 -25.66
C ALA A 427 51.05 28.41 -26.39
N LYS A 428 50.66 29.41 -25.58
CA LYS A 428 50.56 30.85 -25.86
C LYS A 428 49.75 31.27 -27.10
N ASN A 429 48.45 31.49 -26.88
CA ASN A 429 47.82 32.82 -26.96
C ASN A 429 46.29 32.70 -26.86
N SER A 430 45.81 32.23 -25.71
CA SER A 430 44.48 32.47 -25.12
C SER A 430 44.34 31.44 -23.99
N GLY A 431 44.01 31.89 -22.78
CA GLY A 431 43.90 31.04 -21.59
C GLY A 431 42.80 29.99 -21.76
N GLY A 432 43.15 28.85 -22.35
CA GLY A 432 42.23 27.79 -22.75
C GLY A 432 42.14 26.67 -21.72
N PHE A 433 40.97 26.02 -21.73
CA PHE A 433 40.48 24.83 -21.00
C PHE A 433 41.52 23.83 -20.44
N TRP A 434 42.66 23.65 -21.11
CA TRP A 434 43.64 22.61 -20.79
C TRP A 434 44.81 23.08 -19.91
N GLU A 435 45.02 24.39 -19.77
CA GLU A 435 46.02 24.96 -18.85
C GLU A 435 45.62 24.81 -17.36
N THR A 436 44.44 24.25 -17.09
CA THR A 436 43.64 24.66 -15.93
C THR A 436 43.05 23.52 -15.12
N LEU A 437 43.00 22.32 -15.68
CA LEU A 437 42.62 21.11 -14.97
C LEU A 437 43.78 20.72 -14.05
N SER A 438 43.65 21.09 -12.77
CA SER A 438 44.50 20.50 -11.75
C SER A 438 44.20 19.02 -11.68
N ASN A 439 45.28 18.25 -11.59
CA ASN A 439 45.22 16.84 -11.25
C ASN A 439 44.29 16.69 -10.01
N PRO A 440 43.17 15.93 -10.06
CA PRO A 440 42.31 15.79 -8.89
C PRO A 440 43.17 15.26 -7.75
N GLN A 441 43.32 16.06 -6.69
CA GLN A 441 44.30 15.86 -5.61
C GLN A 441 44.03 14.63 -4.72
N GLY A 442 43.24 13.65 -5.18
CA GLY A 442 43.05 12.37 -4.51
C GLY A 442 44.15 11.34 -4.75
N PHE A 443 45.13 11.62 -5.61
CA PHE A 443 46.22 10.68 -5.94
C PHE A 443 47.58 11.38 -5.92
N VAL A 444 48.01 11.86 -4.75
CA VAL A 444 49.36 12.39 -4.56
C VAL A 444 50.21 11.34 -3.85
N HIS A 445 51.15 10.73 -4.58
CA HIS A 445 52.35 10.13 -4.01
C HIS A 445 53.57 10.73 -4.71
N GLY A 446 54.17 11.72 -4.05
CA GLY A 446 55.61 11.76 -3.73
C GLY A 446 56.69 11.64 -4.82
N GLU A 447 56.46 11.87 -6.11
CA GLU A 447 57.51 11.66 -7.12
C GLU A 447 57.81 12.87 -8.02
N LYS A 448 59.07 12.95 -8.46
CA LYS A 448 59.62 14.00 -9.34
C LYS A 448 58.99 13.92 -10.73
N PHE A 449 58.54 15.07 -11.24
CA PHE A 449 58.04 15.20 -12.61
C PHE A 449 59.22 15.24 -13.59
N TYR A 450 59.06 14.57 -14.74
CA TYR A 450 59.98 14.70 -15.86
C TYR A 450 59.44 15.79 -16.79
N GLU A 451 60.23 16.83 -17.00
CA GLU A 451 59.94 17.89 -17.96
C GLU A 451 60.36 17.38 -19.35
N LEU A 452 59.41 17.29 -20.28
CA LEU A 452 59.68 16.85 -21.64
C LEU A 452 59.95 18.06 -22.53
N ASP A 453 60.97 17.95 -23.36
CA ASP A 453 61.39 18.97 -24.31
C ASP A 453 61.45 18.34 -25.71
N PRO A 454 60.79 18.88 -26.78
CA PRO A 454 59.83 19.99 -26.84
C PRO A 454 58.37 19.52 -26.63
N PRO A 455 57.39 20.45 -26.45
CA PRO A 455 56.00 20.09 -26.19
C PRO A 455 55.34 19.51 -27.43
N ILE A 456 55.16 18.20 -27.44
CA ILE A 456 54.38 17.54 -28.48
C ILE A 456 52.97 18.12 -28.45
N THR A 457 52.57 18.69 -29.58
CA THR A 457 51.31 19.44 -29.66
C THR A 457 50.13 18.49 -29.84
N HIS A 458 48.94 18.87 -29.39
CA HIS A 458 47.72 18.10 -29.68
C HIS A 458 47.49 17.89 -31.19
N ARG A 459 48.07 18.75 -32.06
CA ARG A 459 48.03 18.59 -33.52
C ARG A 459 48.94 17.47 -34.04
N GLU A 460 49.98 17.12 -33.30
CA GLU A 460 50.87 16.01 -33.64
C GLU A 460 50.28 14.66 -33.22
N ILE A 461 49.42 14.67 -32.20
CA ILE A 461 48.73 13.47 -31.68
C ILE A 461 47.35 13.28 -32.35
N PHE A 462 46.66 14.37 -32.69
CA PHE A 462 45.31 14.36 -33.26
C PHE A 462 45.24 15.16 -34.56
N SER A 463 44.42 14.69 -35.51
CA SER A 463 44.26 15.29 -36.84
C SER A 463 43.73 16.73 -36.82
N SER A 464 43.09 17.16 -35.74
CA SER A 464 42.67 18.55 -35.50
C SER A 464 42.33 18.75 -34.02
N GLN A 465 42.28 20.02 -33.59
CA GLN A 465 41.74 20.42 -32.30
C GLN A 465 40.31 19.88 -32.14
N THR A 466 39.42 20.12 -33.09
CA THR A 466 38.03 19.62 -33.06
C THR A 466 37.93 18.10 -32.89
N ALA A 467 38.81 17.32 -33.52
CA ALA A 467 38.85 15.87 -33.36
C ALA A 467 39.25 15.47 -31.93
N TYR A 468 40.25 16.13 -31.34
CA TYR A 468 40.62 15.92 -29.94
C TYR A 468 39.49 16.30 -29.00
N GLU A 469 38.93 17.49 -29.19
CA GLU A 469 37.85 18.05 -28.36
C GLU A 469 36.60 17.16 -28.36
N SER A 470 36.25 16.56 -29.50
CA SER A 470 35.13 15.59 -29.59
C SER A 470 35.37 14.30 -28.80
N MET A 471 36.62 13.97 -28.47
CA MET A 471 37.00 12.83 -27.65
C MET A 471 37.27 13.20 -26.19
N ALA A 472 37.65 14.45 -25.90
CA ALA A 472 38.24 14.86 -24.64
C ALA A 472 37.24 15.03 -23.48
N SER A 473 36.05 15.56 -23.76
CA SER A 473 34.96 15.61 -22.78
C SER A 473 33.60 15.62 -23.49
N ARG A 474 32.66 14.78 -23.04
CA ARG A 474 31.28 14.75 -23.54
C ARG A 474 30.29 14.40 -22.43
N LEU A 475 29.05 14.87 -22.57
CA LEU A 475 27.94 14.34 -21.78
C LEU A 475 27.42 13.08 -22.47
N ILE A 476 27.28 12.01 -21.69
CA ILE A 476 26.54 10.83 -22.11
C ILE A 476 25.11 11.01 -21.64
N MET A 477 24.17 10.84 -22.56
CA MET A 477 22.75 10.79 -22.26
C MET A 477 22.24 9.44 -22.74
N GLU A 478 21.75 8.63 -21.82
CA GLU A 478 21.23 7.31 -22.14
C GLU A 478 19.95 7.04 -21.34
N ASP A 479 19.14 6.14 -21.88
CA ASP A 479 17.91 5.70 -21.23
C ASP A 479 18.25 5.01 -19.90
N TYR A 480 17.53 5.39 -18.84
CA TYR A 480 17.90 5.02 -17.47
C TYR A 480 18.04 3.49 -17.27
N ASN A 481 17.17 2.69 -17.90
CA ASN A 481 17.20 1.23 -17.82
C ASN A 481 18.00 0.54 -18.95
N TYR A 482 18.41 1.26 -20.00
CA TYR A 482 19.16 0.65 -21.11
C TYR A 482 20.64 0.44 -20.75
N ALA A 483 21.08 1.16 -19.73
CA ALA A 483 22.48 1.20 -19.41
C ALA A 483 22.90 -0.02 -18.59
N PHE A 484 23.97 -0.66 -19.05
CA PHE A 484 24.56 -1.89 -18.52
C PHE A 484 25.16 -1.71 -17.12
N ASP A 485 24.31 -1.49 -16.13
CA ASP A 485 24.68 -1.52 -14.73
C ASP A 485 24.59 -2.96 -14.25
N TRP A 486 25.64 -3.72 -14.55
CA TRP A 486 25.84 -5.05 -13.98
C TRP A 486 26.07 -4.89 -12.48
N LEU A 487 25.03 -4.82 -11.66
CA LEU A 487 25.21 -4.71 -10.21
C LEU A 487 25.88 -5.98 -9.71
N ILE A 488 27.22 -6.00 -9.60
CA ILE A 488 27.92 -7.19 -9.11
C ILE A 488 27.52 -7.34 -7.65
N ASP A 489 26.80 -8.41 -7.36
CA ASP A 489 26.42 -8.72 -5.99
C ASP A 489 27.69 -8.92 -5.13
N SER A 490 27.53 -8.94 -3.81
CA SER A 490 28.65 -9.23 -2.89
C SER A 490 29.35 -10.58 -3.11
N THR A 491 28.82 -11.43 -4.01
CA THR A 491 29.34 -12.76 -4.39
C THR A 491 30.04 -12.77 -5.75
N GLY A 492 30.18 -11.63 -6.42
CA GLY A 492 30.82 -11.55 -7.74
C GLY A 492 29.90 -11.90 -8.90
N ARG A 493 28.61 -12.17 -8.63
CA ARG A 493 27.65 -12.57 -9.66
C ARG A 493 26.89 -11.38 -10.18
N THR A 494 26.77 -11.38 -11.49
CA THR A 494 25.92 -10.48 -12.24
C THR A 494 24.47 -10.96 -12.17
N PRO A 495 23.52 -10.19 -11.60
CA PRO A 495 22.12 -10.47 -11.81
C PRO A 495 21.87 -10.43 -13.33
N PRO A 496 21.22 -11.45 -13.90
CA PRO A 496 20.92 -11.44 -15.33
C PRO A 496 20.11 -10.19 -15.63
N PRO A 497 20.35 -9.48 -16.75
CA PRO A 497 19.42 -8.45 -17.18
C PRO A 497 18.06 -9.13 -17.27
N GLU A 498 17.12 -8.72 -16.42
CA GLU A 498 15.73 -9.00 -16.72
C GLU A 498 15.43 -8.16 -17.95
N VAL A 499 15.62 -8.79 -19.10
CA VAL A 499 15.10 -8.28 -20.35
C VAL A 499 13.60 -8.19 -20.11
N PHE A 500 13.09 -6.97 -19.89
CA PHE A 500 11.70 -6.66 -20.20
C PHE A 500 11.57 -6.99 -21.68
N ARG A 501 11.20 -8.25 -21.96
CA ARG A 501 11.31 -8.85 -23.28
C ARG A 501 10.56 -7.97 -24.28
N GLU A 502 11.29 -7.33 -25.19
CA GLU A 502 10.87 -7.33 -26.58
C GLU A 502 10.83 -8.80 -27.03
N HIS A 503 9.73 -9.50 -26.74
CA HIS A 503 9.42 -10.75 -27.42
C HIS A 503 8.17 -10.51 -28.24
N GLY A 504 8.40 -10.15 -29.52
CA GLY A 504 7.49 -10.37 -30.64
C GLY A 504 6.00 -10.29 -30.29
N GLY A 505 5.52 -9.07 -30.02
CA GLY A 505 4.09 -8.79 -29.85
C GLY A 505 3.82 -7.71 -28.80
N GLY A 506 3.89 -6.44 -29.20
CA GLY A 506 3.46 -5.29 -28.40
C GLY A 506 4.58 -4.33 -28.01
N GLU A 507 4.49 -3.09 -28.49
CA GLU A 507 5.42 -1.98 -28.27
C GLU A 507 5.47 -1.54 -26.79
N TYR A 508 6.29 -2.17 -25.95
CA TYR A 508 6.65 -1.59 -24.64
C TYR A 508 7.72 -0.53 -24.82
N ILE A 509 7.30 0.66 -25.25
CA ILE A 509 8.16 1.85 -25.36
C ILE A 509 8.43 2.36 -23.94
N GLN A 510 9.69 2.74 -23.68
CA GLN A 510 10.20 3.46 -22.48
C GLN A 510 9.27 4.53 -21.90
N THR A 511 8.27 5.01 -22.66
CA THR A 511 7.13 5.79 -22.18
C THR A 511 6.44 5.25 -20.93
N GLY A 512 6.46 3.95 -20.68
CA GLY A 512 5.88 3.38 -19.46
C GLY A 512 4.36 3.54 -19.35
N LYS A 513 3.65 3.67 -20.48
CA LYS A 513 2.19 3.84 -20.48
C LYS A 513 1.46 2.63 -19.91
N ALA A 514 1.89 1.43 -20.32
CA ALA A 514 1.37 0.18 -19.80
C ALA A 514 2.47 -0.61 -19.09
N VAL A 515 2.12 -1.26 -17.98
CA VAL A 515 3.00 -2.17 -17.25
C VAL A 515 2.31 -3.51 -17.11
N GLU A 516 3.04 -4.58 -17.44
CA GLU A 516 2.59 -5.95 -17.23
C GLU A 516 3.09 -6.44 -15.87
N PHE A 517 2.16 -6.83 -15.00
CA PHE A 517 2.48 -7.44 -13.71
C PHE A 517 2.22 -8.94 -13.76
N HIS A 518 3.20 -9.72 -13.34
CA HIS A 518 3.06 -11.15 -13.11
C HIS A 518 2.82 -11.40 -11.62
N LEU A 519 1.65 -11.91 -11.29
CA LEU A 519 1.33 -12.28 -9.91
C LEU A 519 2.08 -13.57 -9.57
N SER A 520 2.88 -13.57 -8.51
CA SER A 520 3.59 -14.79 -8.11
C SER A 520 2.58 -15.90 -7.78
N ASN A 521 2.80 -17.09 -8.34
CA ASN A 521 1.90 -18.26 -8.33
C ASN A 521 0.68 -18.21 -9.27
N ARG A 522 0.60 -17.27 -10.23
CA ARG A 522 -0.50 -17.23 -11.21
C ARG A 522 0.05 -17.22 -12.65
N THR A 523 -0.65 -17.90 -13.56
CA THR A 523 -0.39 -17.88 -15.01
C THR A 523 -0.91 -16.61 -15.68
N GLU A 524 -1.63 -15.77 -14.95
CA GLU A 524 -2.25 -14.55 -15.43
C GLU A 524 -1.30 -13.37 -15.30
N SER A 525 -1.16 -12.61 -16.37
CA SER A 525 -0.54 -11.30 -16.35
C SER A 525 -1.61 -10.22 -16.55
N CYS A 526 -1.41 -9.08 -15.88
CA CYS A 526 -2.31 -7.94 -16.00
C CYS A 526 -1.54 -6.79 -16.64
N VAL A 527 -1.99 -6.35 -17.82
CA VAL A 527 -1.46 -5.17 -18.51
C VAL A 527 -2.29 -3.96 -18.08
N ILE A 528 -1.64 -2.99 -17.47
CA ILE A 528 -2.32 -1.85 -16.84
C ILE A 528 -1.78 -0.57 -17.40
N ASP A 529 -2.68 0.30 -17.86
CA ASP A 529 -2.35 1.68 -18.17
C ASP A 529 -2.13 2.48 -16.86
N VAL A 530 -0.88 2.57 -16.44
CA VAL A 530 -0.48 3.26 -15.21
C VAL A 530 -0.70 4.77 -15.29
N THR A 531 -0.83 5.35 -16.48
CA THR A 531 -1.08 6.80 -16.65
C THR A 531 -2.53 7.18 -16.37
N SER A 532 -3.45 6.22 -16.55
CA SER A 532 -4.90 6.41 -16.32
C SER A 532 -5.31 6.37 -14.84
N ILE A 533 -4.45 5.82 -13.98
CA ILE A 533 -4.74 5.62 -12.55
C ILE A 533 -5.01 6.95 -11.86
N ASN A 534 -6.09 7.00 -11.08
CA ASN A 534 -6.47 8.14 -10.26
C ASN A 534 -6.96 7.68 -8.87
N THR A 535 -6.99 8.60 -7.90
CA THR A 535 -7.30 8.24 -6.50
C THR A 535 -8.72 7.74 -6.33
N ARG A 536 -9.67 8.29 -7.10
CA ARG A 536 -11.09 7.90 -7.03
C ARG A 536 -11.24 6.42 -7.39
N ASP A 537 -10.70 6.02 -8.53
CA ASP A 537 -10.82 4.68 -9.08
C ASP A 537 -10.16 3.62 -8.19
N LEU A 538 -9.07 3.99 -7.51
CA LEU A 538 -8.39 3.09 -6.56
C LEU A 538 -9.20 2.84 -5.29
N ILE A 539 -10.10 3.77 -4.90
CA ILE A 539 -10.69 3.80 -3.56
C ILE A 539 -12.21 3.61 -3.54
N GLU A 540 -12.95 4.08 -4.54
CA GLU A 540 -14.43 4.20 -4.48
C GLU A 540 -15.12 2.88 -4.08
N ASN A 541 -14.74 1.76 -4.68
CA ASN A 541 -15.29 0.44 -4.36
C ASN A 541 -14.66 -0.21 -3.10
N ARG A 542 -13.58 0.38 -2.57
CA ARG A 542 -12.88 -0.09 -1.37
C ARG A 542 -13.37 0.55 -0.09
N ILE A 543 -14.10 1.66 -0.13
CA ILE A 543 -14.61 2.34 1.08
C ILE A 543 -15.49 1.37 1.89
N SER A 544 -15.26 1.36 3.20
CA SER A 544 -15.87 0.42 4.15
C SER A 544 -16.58 1.14 5.28
N TYR A 545 -16.07 2.31 5.63
CA TYR A 545 -16.59 3.12 6.72
C TYR A 545 -16.38 4.58 6.35
N VAL A 546 -17.37 5.41 6.65
CA VAL A 546 -17.32 6.84 6.36
C VAL A 546 -17.47 7.59 7.68
N VAL A 547 -16.58 8.55 7.89
CA VAL A 547 -16.66 9.53 8.98
C VAL A 547 -16.74 10.93 8.36
N GLU A 548 -17.39 11.85 9.05
CA GLU A 548 -17.65 13.18 8.53
C GLU A 548 -16.41 14.08 8.60
N ASN A 549 -15.62 14.00 9.69
CA ASN A 549 -14.49 14.90 9.96
C ASN A 549 -13.44 14.28 10.90
N GLN A 550 -12.39 15.03 11.23
CA GLN A 550 -11.31 14.62 12.14
C GLN A 550 -11.79 14.22 13.54
N ALA A 551 -12.74 14.95 14.15
CA ALA A 551 -13.20 14.66 15.51
C ALA A 551 -13.87 13.27 15.58
N GLU A 552 -14.65 12.92 14.55
CA GLU A 552 -15.26 11.60 14.46
C GLU A 552 -14.20 10.50 14.21
N LEU A 553 -13.24 10.74 13.30
CA LEU A 553 -12.09 9.85 13.09
C LEU A 553 -11.36 9.56 14.41
N GLU A 554 -11.07 10.60 15.18
CA GLU A 554 -10.39 10.48 16.47
C GLU A 554 -11.21 9.66 17.46
N SER A 555 -12.50 9.98 17.63
CA SER A 555 -13.35 9.29 18.59
C SER A 555 -13.54 7.78 18.33
N ILE A 556 -13.53 7.37 17.05
CA ILE A 556 -13.82 5.98 16.66
C ILE A 556 -12.54 5.18 16.46
N PHE A 557 -11.54 5.75 15.78
CA PHE A 557 -10.37 5.02 15.26
C PHE A 557 -9.06 5.37 15.96
N ILE A 558 -8.98 6.47 16.70
CA ILE A 558 -7.76 6.86 17.44
C ILE A 558 -8.01 6.71 18.95
N LYS A 559 -7.56 5.58 19.50
CA LYS A 559 -7.67 5.32 20.95
C LYS A 559 -6.64 6.15 21.73
N GLN A 560 -7.00 6.55 22.94
CA GLN A 560 -6.08 7.27 23.83
C GLN A 560 -4.98 6.35 24.38
N PRO A 561 -3.68 6.75 24.34
CA PRO A 561 -3.08 7.84 23.58
C PRO A 561 -2.41 7.36 22.27
N GLY A 562 -2.90 7.82 21.12
CA GLY A 562 -2.18 7.78 19.84
C GLY A 562 -2.16 6.43 19.10
N ILE A 563 -3.14 5.55 19.33
CA ILE A 563 -3.22 4.26 18.62
C ILE A 563 -4.32 4.31 17.55
N LEU A 564 -3.90 4.29 16.28
CA LEU A 564 -4.78 4.16 15.12
C LEU A 564 -5.15 2.69 14.90
N SER A 565 -6.45 2.37 14.99
CA SER A 565 -6.96 1.01 14.85
C SER A 565 -8.00 0.93 13.74
N LEU A 566 -7.56 0.73 12.49
CA LEU A 566 -8.46 0.65 11.34
C LEU A 566 -9.14 -0.71 11.19
N ARG A 567 -8.64 -1.77 11.85
CA ARG A 567 -9.25 -3.11 11.90
C ARG A 567 -9.59 -3.70 10.52
N GLY A 568 -8.70 -3.52 9.55
CA GLY A 568 -8.90 -3.99 8.18
C GLY A 568 -9.96 -3.20 7.40
N LYS A 569 -10.31 -1.98 7.83
CA LYS A 569 -11.26 -1.12 7.12
C LYS A 569 -10.55 -0.12 6.22
N THR A 570 -11.23 0.25 5.13
CA THR A 570 -10.96 1.48 4.39
C THR A 570 -11.86 2.58 4.98
N VAL A 571 -11.26 3.49 5.74
CA VAL A 571 -11.98 4.59 6.41
C VAL A 571 -11.87 5.84 5.55
N PHE A 572 -13.01 6.39 5.13
CA PHE A 572 -13.10 7.62 4.35
C PHE A 572 -13.58 8.79 5.21
N VAL A 573 -12.76 9.85 5.31
CA VAL A 573 -13.12 11.11 5.97
C VAL A 573 -13.67 12.07 4.92
N ARG A 574 -14.96 12.42 5.01
CA ARG A 574 -15.65 13.26 4.01
C ARG A 574 -15.09 14.68 3.92
N THR A 575 -14.71 15.24 5.05
CA THR A 575 -14.28 16.64 5.16
C THR A 575 -12.88 16.70 5.79
N GLY A 576 -11.88 17.03 4.99
CA GLY A 576 -10.54 17.42 5.47
C GLY A 576 -10.45 18.92 5.79
N PRO A 577 -9.26 19.40 6.24
CA PRO A 577 -8.02 18.66 6.43
C PRO A 577 -8.05 17.74 7.66
N VAL A 578 -7.11 16.80 7.74
CA VAL A 578 -6.90 15.94 8.92
C VAL A 578 -5.45 16.04 9.39
N GLU A 579 -5.25 16.33 10.67
CA GLU A 579 -3.93 16.29 11.31
C GLU A 579 -3.79 15.04 12.19
N LEU A 580 -2.86 14.15 11.83
CA LEU A 580 -2.55 12.98 12.64
C LEU A 580 -1.73 13.38 13.87
N PRO A 581 -2.09 12.90 15.07
CA PRO A 581 -1.34 13.15 16.29
C PRO A 581 0.13 12.73 16.18
N ARG A 582 0.99 13.42 16.94
CA ARG A 582 2.43 13.12 16.94
C ARG A 582 2.73 11.72 17.47
N GLY A 583 3.56 10.97 16.74
CA GLY A 583 4.03 9.66 17.17
C GLY A 583 2.93 8.59 17.17
N ILE A 584 1.98 8.71 16.24
CA ILE A 584 0.88 7.75 16.11
C ILE A 584 1.44 6.35 15.86
N SER A 585 0.83 5.36 16.49
CA SER A 585 1.13 3.96 16.26
C SER A 585 -0.11 3.24 15.78
N TYR A 586 0.03 2.19 14.99
CA TYR A 586 -1.11 1.41 14.50
C TYR A 586 -1.03 -0.06 14.94
N ASP A 587 -2.19 -0.64 15.26
CA ASP A 587 -2.33 -2.01 15.79
C ASP A 587 -2.92 -3.00 14.78
N SER A 588 -3.36 -2.51 13.64
CA SER A 588 -4.08 -3.29 12.63
C SER A 588 -3.88 -2.70 11.23
N SER A 589 -3.93 -3.56 10.22
CA SER A 589 -3.85 -3.13 8.83
C SER A 589 -5.08 -2.29 8.43
N GLY A 590 -4.93 -1.38 7.47
CA GLY A 590 -6.06 -0.63 6.93
C GLY A 590 -5.65 0.51 6.00
N ILE A 591 -6.67 1.17 5.45
CA ILE A 591 -6.50 2.31 4.54
C ILE A 591 -7.24 3.51 5.15
N LEU A 592 -6.52 4.60 5.40
CA LEU A 592 -7.12 5.88 5.78
C LEU A 592 -7.18 6.77 4.55
N VAL A 593 -8.38 7.23 4.20
CA VAL A 593 -8.62 8.10 3.05
C VAL A 593 -9.23 9.40 3.54
N VAL A 594 -8.67 10.54 3.15
CA VAL A 594 -9.20 11.86 3.50
C VAL A 594 -9.49 12.65 2.24
N ASN A 595 -10.68 13.24 2.18
CA ASN A 595 -11.02 14.21 1.14
C ASN A 595 -10.52 15.61 1.52
N GLY A 596 -9.22 15.82 1.35
CA GLY A 596 -8.50 17.06 1.66
C GLY A 596 -7.05 16.76 2.04
N ASP A 597 -6.34 17.78 2.52
CA ASP A 597 -4.96 17.64 2.98
C ASP A 597 -4.85 16.74 4.22
N ILE A 598 -3.74 16.00 4.32
CA ILE A 598 -3.41 15.21 5.51
C ILE A 598 -2.06 15.68 6.04
N LYS A 599 -2.03 16.11 7.29
CA LYS A 599 -0.82 16.50 7.99
C LYS A 599 -0.35 15.37 8.91
N ILE A 600 0.86 14.89 8.70
CA ILE A 600 1.52 13.85 9.49
C ILE A 600 2.57 14.52 10.36
N VAL A 601 2.37 14.49 11.68
CA VAL A 601 3.29 15.08 12.65
C VAL A 601 4.16 13.97 13.27
N GLY A 602 5.48 14.05 13.11
CA GLY A 602 6.40 13.02 13.62
C GLY A 602 6.29 11.67 12.89
N GLY A 603 6.77 10.61 13.55
CA GLY A 603 6.81 9.25 13.00
C GLY A 603 5.48 8.50 13.08
N ILE A 604 5.37 7.45 12.27
CA ILE A 604 4.28 6.47 12.29
C ILE A 604 4.90 5.09 12.51
N THR A 605 4.47 4.39 13.55
CA THR A 605 5.06 3.09 13.92
C THR A 605 4.02 1.96 13.98
N CYS A 606 4.42 0.74 13.66
CA CYS A 606 3.59 -0.45 13.89
C CYS A 606 3.82 -0.97 15.31
N GLN A 607 2.77 -1.18 16.11
CA GLN A 607 2.91 -1.72 17.47
C GLN A 607 3.21 -3.22 17.49
N SER A 608 2.87 -3.93 16.42
CA SER A 608 2.89 -5.39 16.38
C SER A 608 4.18 -5.91 15.76
N SER A 609 4.63 -7.08 16.21
CA SER A 609 5.63 -7.88 15.50
C SER A 609 5.05 -8.54 14.23
N LYS A 610 3.73 -8.46 14.02
CA LYS A 610 3.05 -8.92 12.81
C LYS A 610 3.13 -7.85 11.72
N GLU A 611 3.23 -8.29 10.47
CA GLU A 611 3.31 -7.48 9.25
C GLU A 611 1.97 -6.75 8.96
N HIS A 612 1.61 -5.76 9.79
CA HIS A 612 0.48 -4.88 9.51
C HIS A 612 0.88 -3.76 8.56
N ILE A 613 0.01 -3.49 7.58
CA ILE A 613 0.21 -2.45 6.58
C ILE A 613 -0.76 -1.29 6.79
N LEU A 614 -0.25 -0.07 6.74
CA LEU A 614 -1.05 1.14 6.78
C LEU A 614 -0.86 1.91 5.48
N THR A 615 -1.97 2.23 4.81
CA THR A 615 -1.96 3.12 3.64
C THR A 615 -2.71 4.39 3.96
N ILE A 616 -2.10 5.55 3.69
CA ILE A 616 -2.68 6.88 3.92
C ILE A 616 -2.87 7.57 2.58
N VAL A 617 -4.10 7.98 2.29
CA VAL A 617 -4.53 8.48 1.00
C VAL A 617 -5.17 9.86 1.14
N SER A 618 -4.55 10.88 0.59
CA SER A 618 -5.22 12.17 0.33
C SER A 618 -5.90 12.10 -1.04
N ARG A 619 -7.23 12.19 -1.06
CA ARG A 619 -8.04 12.07 -2.30
C ARG A 619 -8.00 13.32 -3.17
N SER A 620 -7.93 14.50 -2.58
CA SER A 620 -8.07 15.79 -3.27
C SER A 620 -7.12 16.86 -2.76
N GLY A 621 -6.15 16.49 -1.93
CA GLY A 621 -5.19 17.40 -1.31
C GLY A 621 -3.76 16.85 -1.33
N ASN A 622 -2.94 17.41 -0.45
CA ASN A 622 -1.52 17.12 -0.28
C ASN A 622 -1.28 16.30 0.99
N LEU A 623 -0.10 15.69 1.05
CA LEU A 623 0.45 15.09 2.26
C LEU A 623 1.49 16.05 2.84
N GLU A 624 1.26 16.55 4.05
CA GLU A 624 2.17 17.48 4.74
C GLU A 624 2.91 16.77 5.88
N LEU A 625 4.20 16.56 5.73
CA LEU A 625 5.07 15.98 6.74
C LEU A 625 5.66 17.08 7.62
N THR A 626 5.46 17.00 8.93
CA THR A 626 5.96 18.00 9.90
C THR A 626 6.86 17.35 10.95
N GLY A 627 8.09 17.85 11.08
CA GLY A 627 9.00 17.49 12.17
C GLY A 627 9.62 16.09 12.10
N THR A 628 9.85 15.54 10.91
CA THR A 628 10.18 14.12 10.74
C THR A 628 11.67 13.87 10.55
N ASN A 629 12.40 13.65 11.66
CA ASN A 629 13.61 12.78 11.65
C ASN A 629 13.27 11.33 12.04
N GLU A 630 12.01 11.12 12.40
CA GLU A 630 11.39 9.87 12.82
C GLU A 630 10.92 9.08 11.58
N GLU A 631 10.84 7.75 11.68
CA GLU A 631 10.41 6.86 10.59
C GLU A 631 8.88 6.89 10.44
N ILE A 632 8.40 7.02 9.20
CA ILE A 632 6.99 6.86 8.82
C ILE A 632 6.85 5.49 8.16
N ARG A 633 6.24 4.54 8.87
CA ARG A 633 5.87 3.22 8.34
C ARG A 633 4.46 3.25 7.78
N ALA A 634 4.35 3.66 6.52
CA ALA A 634 3.10 3.69 5.79
C ALA A 634 3.35 3.83 4.29
N TYR A 635 2.39 3.39 3.49
CA TYR A 635 2.32 3.74 2.08
C TYR A 635 1.52 5.04 1.91
N LEU A 636 2.11 6.03 1.26
CA LEU A 636 1.60 7.39 1.18
C LEU A 636 1.09 7.70 -0.22
N VAL A 637 -0.17 8.14 -0.35
CA VAL A 637 -0.82 8.37 -1.65
C VAL A 637 -1.48 9.75 -1.72
N ALA A 638 -1.18 10.50 -2.77
CA ALA A 638 -1.85 11.74 -3.18
C ALA A 638 -1.75 11.91 -4.71
N LEU A 639 -2.40 11.03 -5.49
CA LEU A 639 -2.30 11.04 -6.96
C LEU A 639 -2.90 12.27 -7.63
N ASP A 640 -3.66 13.06 -6.87
CA ASP A 640 -4.23 14.34 -7.30
C ASP A 640 -3.50 15.56 -6.69
N GLY A 641 -2.51 15.32 -5.81
CA GLY A 641 -1.75 16.34 -5.10
C GLY A 641 -0.25 16.05 -5.00
N SER A 642 0.39 16.59 -3.96
CA SER A 642 1.84 16.52 -3.75
C SER A 642 2.18 16.10 -2.31
N ILE A 643 3.45 15.78 -2.09
CA ILE A 643 4.00 15.59 -0.75
C ILE A 643 4.90 16.77 -0.40
N LYS A 644 4.72 17.33 0.80
CA LYS A 644 5.43 18.51 1.29
C LYS A 644 6.00 18.25 2.67
N CYS A 645 7.15 18.84 2.96
CA CYS A 645 7.77 18.83 4.26
C CYS A 645 7.91 20.27 4.75
N THR A 646 7.26 20.59 5.86
CA THR A 646 7.29 21.93 6.45
C THR A 646 8.62 22.23 7.17
N SER A 647 9.50 21.23 7.28
CA SER A 647 10.77 21.31 8.00
C SER A 647 11.94 20.89 7.10
N LYS A 648 13.15 21.37 7.41
CA LYS A 648 14.40 20.86 6.80
C LYS A 648 14.83 19.50 7.36
N ALA A 649 13.99 18.84 8.17
CA ALA A 649 14.28 17.51 8.69
C ALA A 649 14.29 16.47 7.56
N ARG A 650 15.11 15.42 7.73
CA ARG A 650 15.26 14.36 6.73
C ARG A 650 14.13 13.37 6.85
N VAL A 651 13.31 13.30 5.82
CA VAL A 651 12.17 12.40 5.77
C VAL A 651 12.65 10.95 5.71
N LYS A 652 12.04 10.05 6.50
CA LYS A 652 12.30 8.61 6.45
C LYS A 652 10.98 7.88 6.26
N ILE A 653 10.72 7.41 5.06
CA ILE A 653 9.50 6.65 4.72
C ILE A 653 9.89 5.19 4.50
N HIS A 654 9.14 4.28 5.10
CA HIS A 654 9.25 2.85 4.89
C HIS A 654 7.87 2.33 4.44
N GLY A 655 7.79 1.88 3.19
CA GLY A 655 6.55 1.73 2.43
C GLY A 655 6.77 2.20 1.00
N GLY A 656 6.08 3.27 0.61
CA GLY A 656 6.26 3.90 -0.70
C GLY A 656 5.47 5.21 -0.80
N VAL A 657 5.69 5.94 -1.88
CA VAL A 657 5.05 7.24 -2.13
C VAL A 657 4.47 7.29 -3.54
N ALA A 658 3.19 7.61 -3.66
CA ALA A 658 2.51 7.81 -4.92
C ALA A 658 1.85 9.19 -4.98
N VAL A 659 2.34 10.10 -5.83
CA VAL A 659 1.89 11.50 -5.89
C VAL A 659 1.64 11.94 -7.33
N LYS A 660 0.87 13.02 -7.50
CA LYS A 660 0.77 13.68 -8.80
C LYS A 660 2.11 14.31 -9.17
N ASN A 661 2.60 15.19 -8.29
CA ASN A 661 3.81 15.97 -8.48
C ASN A 661 4.73 15.78 -7.29
N LEU A 662 6.03 15.72 -7.56
CA LEU A 662 7.09 15.72 -6.56
C LEU A 662 8.01 16.91 -6.84
N ILE A 663 8.02 17.89 -5.93
CA ILE A 663 8.77 19.14 -6.08
C ILE A 663 9.95 19.11 -5.12
N PRO A 664 11.21 19.25 -5.58
CA PRO A 664 12.38 19.20 -4.69
C PRO A 664 12.35 20.25 -3.56
N SER A 665 11.87 21.47 -3.85
CA SER A 665 11.77 22.53 -2.85
C SER A 665 10.76 22.24 -1.73
N ASP A 666 9.80 21.34 -1.99
CA ASP A 666 8.82 20.91 -1.00
C ASP A 666 9.41 19.84 -0.06
N ILE A 667 10.56 19.24 -0.36
CA ILE A 667 11.27 18.31 0.52
C ILE A 667 12.72 18.80 0.71
N PRO A 668 12.92 19.98 1.32
CA PRO A 668 14.23 20.62 1.37
C PRO A 668 15.26 19.81 2.17
N GLY A 669 14.82 19.00 3.14
CA GLY A 669 15.71 18.13 3.90
C GLY A 669 16.17 16.87 3.16
N GLY A 670 15.60 16.56 1.99
CA GLY A 670 15.76 15.25 1.35
C GLY A 670 15.28 14.12 2.25
N GLY A 671 15.91 12.96 2.15
CA GLY A 671 15.57 11.81 2.98
C GLY A 671 15.75 10.46 2.31
N THR A 672 15.00 9.48 2.80
CA THR A 672 15.01 8.11 2.29
C THR A 672 13.59 7.58 2.13
N ILE A 673 13.31 6.89 1.03
CA ILE A 673 12.10 6.07 0.85
C ILE A 673 12.56 4.62 0.67
N THR A 674 12.16 3.76 1.59
CA THR A 674 12.49 2.34 1.57
C THR A 674 11.25 1.54 1.20
N PHE A 675 11.34 0.74 0.15
CA PHE A 675 10.31 -0.21 -0.24
C PHE A 675 10.11 -1.26 0.84
N ASP A 676 8.86 -1.44 1.25
CA ASP A 676 8.45 -2.52 2.15
C ASP A 676 7.71 -3.58 1.32
N GLU A 677 8.30 -4.77 1.25
CA GLU A 677 7.78 -5.93 0.50
C GLU A 677 6.39 -6.37 0.97
N ASN A 678 5.99 -6.01 2.20
CA ASN A 678 4.63 -6.22 2.69
C ASN A 678 3.59 -5.44 1.88
N PHE A 679 3.96 -4.35 1.20
CA PHE A 679 3.08 -3.63 0.29
C PHE A 679 3.10 -4.19 -1.14
N ASP A 680 4.01 -5.10 -1.48
CA ASP A 680 4.11 -5.65 -2.84
C ASP A 680 2.84 -6.45 -3.21
N PRO A 681 2.03 -6.00 -4.20
CA PRO A 681 0.82 -6.69 -4.61
C PRO A 681 1.09 -7.96 -5.42
N THR A 682 2.34 -8.16 -5.86
CA THR A 682 2.79 -9.35 -6.60
C THR A 682 3.36 -10.43 -5.69
N SER A 683 3.57 -10.15 -4.40
CA SER A 683 4.13 -11.10 -3.43
C SER A 683 3.19 -12.28 -3.14
N SER A 684 3.77 -13.44 -2.85
CA SER A 684 3.04 -14.69 -2.60
C SER A 684 2.32 -14.72 -1.23
N ASN A 685 2.70 -13.85 -0.30
CA ASN A 685 2.13 -13.74 1.05
C ASN A 685 0.81 -12.93 1.04
N GLY A 686 -0.14 -13.28 0.19
CA GLY A 686 -1.35 -12.47 -0.03
C GLY A 686 -2.31 -12.44 1.16
N ALA A 687 -2.56 -13.58 1.81
CA ALA A 687 -3.70 -13.75 2.72
C ALA A 687 -3.70 -12.79 3.93
N CYS A 688 -2.54 -12.44 4.49
CA CYS A 688 -2.43 -11.54 5.65
C CYS A 688 -2.88 -10.08 5.37
N HIS A 689 -3.07 -9.73 4.10
CA HIS A 689 -3.46 -8.38 3.69
C HIS A 689 -4.90 -8.28 3.19
N TYR A 690 -5.65 -9.39 3.18
CA TYR A 690 -7.09 -9.34 2.89
C TYR A 690 -7.88 -9.09 4.17
N SER A 691 -9.05 -8.50 4.00
CA SER A 691 -10.03 -8.28 5.07
C SER A 691 -11.41 -8.63 4.57
N ILE A 692 -12.23 -9.22 5.45
CA ILE A 692 -13.66 -9.38 5.21
C ILE A 692 -14.40 -8.33 6.03
N GLN A 693 -15.26 -7.59 5.36
CA GLN A 693 -16.11 -6.57 5.95
C GLN A 693 -17.56 -6.98 5.78
N ILE A 694 -18.37 -6.72 6.78
CA ILE A 694 -19.80 -7.04 6.78
C ILE A 694 -20.56 -5.72 6.85
N ALA A 695 -21.66 -5.62 6.11
CA ALA A 695 -22.54 -4.46 6.17
C ALA A 695 -23.21 -4.37 7.56
N ASP A 696 -23.53 -3.15 7.96
CA ASP A 696 -24.26 -2.85 9.20
C ASP A 696 -25.78 -2.99 9.06
N PHE A 697 -26.29 -3.19 7.84
CA PHE A 697 -27.71 -3.36 7.56
C PHE A 697 -28.05 -4.74 6.96
N ASN A 698 -29.29 -5.18 7.17
CA ASN A 698 -29.85 -6.39 6.55
C ASN A 698 -30.52 -6.04 5.22
N GLU A 699 -30.19 -6.77 4.16
CA GLU A 699 -30.79 -6.60 2.82
C GLU A 699 -32.19 -7.22 2.77
N THR A 700 -32.34 -8.43 3.32
CA THR A 700 -33.59 -9.19 3.31
C THR A 700 -33.91 -9.70 4.70
N TRP A 701 -35.21 -9.64 5.04
CA TRP A 701 -35.76 -10.24 6.25
C TRP A 701 -37.01 -11.03 5.89
N ASN A 702 -36.84 -12.35 5.77
CA ASN A 702 -37.94 -13.25 5.44
C ASN A 702 -38.34 -14.06 6.68
N VAL A 703 -39.64 -14.10 6.95
CA VAL A 703 -40.22 -14.82 8.09
C VAL A 703 -41.21 -15.86 7.56
N VAL A 704 -40.95 -17.13 7.87
CA VAL A 704 -41.88 -18.24 7.58
C VAL A 704 -42.37 -18.81 8.91
N MET A 705 -43.69 -18.72 9.12
CA MET A 705 -44.37 -19.31 10.28
C MET A 705 -44.68 -20.78 9.98
N GLN A 706 -44.34 -21.68 10.91
CA GLN A 706 -44.63 -23.13 10.81
C GLN A 706 -45.57 -23.60 11.89
#